data_AF-A0A0F9SN28-F1
#
_entry.id   AF-A0A0F9SN28-F1
#
_cell.length_a   1.000
_cell.length_b   1.000
_cell.length_c   1.000
_cell.angle_alpha   90.00
_cell.angle_beta   90.00
_cell.angle_gamma   90.00
#
_symmetry.space_group_name_H-M   'P 1'
#
loop_
_entity.id
_entity.type
_entity.pdbx_description
1 polymer ?
#
loop_
_entity_poly.entity_id
_entity_poly.type
_entity_poly.pdbx_seq_one_letter_code
_entity_poly.pdbx_strand_id
1 'polypeptide(L)'
;LGALKTRLRNQIADLETQIESGERIVKARTELMPDEEVAELRQRRDVLKQQFDEIFGQKELTDAQRVRNATAVVKRSIAEYERRIVEKDLTPKRRVSKTPDTPELQALRARRDALRDEYQHLQDLANPKMTPEERADSAYKANLTRRAAEYRERLANRDFVTRKRKIRELSPEAEKARFEFEEAKLAWLREKVAEERTNRTVAQKIFGAAGEGINLSRAMVTSIDFSAMLRQGGIVVFAHPVVGAKAVPDMLRSFRSKAGASAVMNEITNRPNFAWYQRAGLWLADIQGTLRQQEEEYAGRWIGWVSRLPPGPRHLLRAVAASGRAHVAFLNRLRADMFDALAASLGRGGTVSELEAKAIARFVNVATGRGSLGELKLAAETLSKLFFAPRFVASRFQWIAGQPLYGALAKDELGRPIRPNRRTQMLLAKEYARTFTGIGLFMSSVIMALYAAIGLPGEEEEWDIETSPISSDFLKIRIGTRRIDPFWGVQQVVVFFARQVTGKVKTTYGDVVSLEEGAFGRNTRFDVLVNFGRSKLSPAAGAAMNILDRKNIVGERTTALTVSRDVTIPLAVRDIPKAMNELGVPLGMAWGLIEMAGMSTQDFARDVDPEKLPGRIKTLAGKPSEKTGTEADYQRRMTIFVRRSPGLTLSQAEAALKERYKIKAAVRNGKRTAYGSARNRLRRRWPKGKTK
;
A
#
# COMPACT_ATOMS: atom_id res chain seq x y z
N LEU A 1 71.10 19.20 -61.58
CA LEU A 1 72.00 18.30 -62.37
C LEU A 1 73.43 18.20 -61.82
N GLY A 2 74.07 19.28 -61.34
CA GLY A 2 75.41 19.23 -60.74
C GLY A 2 75.52 18.32 -59.52
N ALA A 3 74.64 18.47 -58.53
CA ALA A 3 74.62 17.63 -57.33
C ALA A 3 74.35 16.13 -57.62
N LEU A 4 73.61 15.82 -58.68
CA LEU A 4 73.36 14.43 -59.10
C LEU A 4 74.63 13.80 -59.71
N LYS A 5 75.37 14.57 -60.52
CA LYS A 5 76.66 14.13 -61.10
C LYS A 5 77.73 13.93 -60.02
N THR A 6 77.81 14.81 -59.03
CA THR A 6 78.73 14.66 -57.89
C THR A 6 78.37 13.44 -57.04
N ARG A 7 77.08 13.21 -56.78
CA ARG A 7 76.61 12.01 -56.07
C ARG A 7 76.96 10.73 -56.81
N LEU A 8 76.77 10.67 -58.14
CA LEU A 8 77.11 9.51 -58.94
C LEU A 8 78.63 9.28 -58.99
N ARG A 9 79.45 10.33 -59.05
CA ARG A 9 80.92 10.21 -58.97
C ARG A 9 81.39 9.64 -57.64
N ASN A 10 80.84 10.13 -56.53
CA ASN A 10 81.19 9.62 -55.20
C ASN A 10 80.71 8.18 -55.00
N GLN A 11 79.57 7.84 -55.60
CA GLN A 11 79.03 6.48 -55.56
C GLN A 11 79.85 5.50 -56.43
N ILE A 12 80.41 5.95 -57.55
CA ILE A 12 81.37 5.18 -58.36
C ILE A 12 82.67 4.97 -57.59
N ALA A 13 83.24 6.03 -56.98
CA ALA A 13 84.46 5.92 -56.19
C ALA A 13 84.32 4.99 -54.97
N ASP A 14 83.16 5.04 -54.28
CA ASP A 14 82.86 4.13 -53.17
C ASP A 14 82.72 2.67 -53.63
N LEU A 15 82.23 2.43 -54.85
CA LEU A 15 82.10 1.09 -55.43
C LEU A 15 83.45 0.56 -55.91
N GLU A 16 84.29 1.39 -56.54
CA GLU A 16 85.65 1.05 -56.95
C GLU A 16 86.50 0.65 -55.73
N THR A 17 86.41 1.41 -54.64
CA THR A 17 87.14 1.11 -53.39
C THR A 17 86.66 -0.21 -52.75
N GLN A 18 85.37 -0.54 -52.84
CA GLN A 18 84.81 -1.81 -52.33
C GLN A 18 85.22 -3.01 -53.18
N ILE A 19 85.35 -2.82 -54.51
CA ILE A 19 85.81 -3.86 -55.43
C ILE A 19 87.31 -4.13 -55.24
N GLU A 20 88.10 -3.08 -55.03
CA GLU A 20 89.56 -3.18 -54.88
C GLU A 20 90.00 -3.72 -53.51
N SER A 21 89.23 -3.44 -52.45
CA SER A 21 89.53 -3.91 -51.09
C SER A 21 88.88 -5.25 -50.70
N GLY A 22 87.87 -5.71 -51.44
CA GLY A 22 87.13 -6.93 -51.12
C GLY A 22 86.26 -6.86 -49.86
N GLU A 23 86.17 -5.69 -49.21
CA GLU A 23 85.38 -5.46 -47.99
C GLU A 23 84.21 -4.48 -48.26
N ARG A 24 83.01 -4.80 -47.72
CA ARG A 24 81.79 -3.99 -47.94
C ARG A 24 81.73 -2.82 -46.96
N ILE A 25 81.66 -1.59 -47.47
CA ILE A 25 81.43 -0.38 -46.66
C ILE A 25 79.99 -0.39 -46.12
N VAL A 26 79.81 -0.62 -44.81
CA VAL A 26 78.52 -0.49 -44.13
C VAL A 26 78.33 0.96 -43.70
N LYS A 27 77.61 1.76 -44.48
CA LYS A 27 77.25 3.14 -44.10
C LYS A 27 76.15 3.12 -43.03
N ALA A 28 76.47 3.64 -41.85
CA ALA A 28 75.50 3.91 -40.79
C ALA A 28 74.52 5.01 -41.24
N ARG A 29 73.24 4.84 -40.90
CA ARG A 29 72.14 5.73 -41.27
C ARG A 29 72.21 7.01 -40.42
N THR A 30 72.60 8.12 -41.03
CA THR A 30 72.60 9.45 -40.40
C THR A 30 71.17 9.88 -40.08
N GLU A 31 70.88 10.18 -38.82
CA GLU A 31 69.70 10.96 -38.42
C GLU A 31 69.87 12.39 -38.92
N LEU A 32 68.90 12.87 -39.70
CA LEU A 32 68.84 14.25 -40.17
C LEU A 32 68.57 15.18 -38.97
N MET A 33 69.58 15.92 -38.54
CA MET A 33 69.38 17.07 -37.65
C MET A 33 68.62 18.19 -38.39
N PRO A 34 67.76 18.94 -37.69
CA PRO A 34 66.90 19.94 -38.31
C PRO A 34 67.71 21.20 -38.65
N ASP A 35 67.88 21.49 -39.94
CA ASP A 35 68.35 22.80 -40.42
C ASP A 35 67.32 23.89 -40.09
N GLU A 36 67.81 25.11 -39.92
CA GLU A 36 67.03 26.35 -39.68
C GLU A 36 65.87 26.52 -40.69
N GLU A 37 66.07 26.03 -41.91
CA GLU A 37 65.08 26.02 -43.00
C GLU A 37 63.84 25.16 -42.69
N VAL A 38 63.98 24.09 -41.90
CA VAL A 38 62.84 23.25 -41.46
C VAL A 38 62.02 23.95 -40.38
N ALA A 39 62.66 24.75 -39.53
CA ALA A 39 61.97 25.57 -38.53
C ALA A 39 61.19 26.70 -39.22
N GLU A 40 61.79 27.36 -40.22
CA GLU A 40 61.12 28.39 -41.03
C GLU A 40 59.96 27.82 -41.85
N LEU A 41 60.11 26.65 -42.47
CA LEU A 41 59.01 26.01 -43.21
C LEU A 41 57.87 25.55 -42.28
N ARG A 42 58.17 25.15 -41.04
CA ARG A 42 57.15 24.83 -40.03
C ARG A 42 56.41 26.08 -39.58
N GLN A 43 57.12 27.18 -39.29
CA GLN A 43 56.48 28.46 -39.01
C GLN A 43 55.63 28.95 -40.18
N ARG A 44 56.13 28.85 -41.42
CA ARG A 44 55.38 29.21 -42.63
C ARG A 44 54.11 28.37 -42.79
N ARG A 45 54.20 27.05 -42.57
CA ARG A 45 53.06 26.14 -42.58
C ARG A 45 52.05 26.49 -41.50
N ASP A 46 52.50 26.80 -40.29
CA ASP A 46 51.61 27.07 -39.16
C ASP A 46 50.89 28.41 -39.30
N VAL A 47 51.56 29.44 -39.82
CA VAL A 47 50.93 30.72 -40.22
C VAL A 47 49.93 30.51 -41.36
N LEU A 48 50.29 29.75 -42.40
CA LEU A 48 49.36 29.43 -43.50
C LEU A 48 48.16 28.62 -43.02
N LYS A 49 48.35 27.73 -42.05
CA LYS A 49 47.27 26.94 -41.45
C LYS A 49 46.35 27.80 -40.59
N GLN A 50 46.90 28.79 -39.88
CA GLN A 50 46.12 29.74 -39.10
C GLN A 50 45.27 30.64 -40.01
N GLN A 51 45.83 31.11 -41.12
CA GLN A 51 45.11 31.86 -42.17
C GLN A 51 44.07 30.98 -42.88
N PHE A 52 44.38 29.72 -43.13
CA PHE A 52 43.41 28.75 -43.69
C PHE A 52 42.23 28.53 -42.74
N ASP A 53 42.50 28.35 -41.44
CA ASP A 53 41.45 28.15 -40.43
C ASP A 53 40.62 29.45 -40.18
N GLU A 54 41.20 30.65 -40.32
CA GLU A 54 40.49 31.94 -40.27
C GLU A 54 39.59 32.19 -41.49
N ILE A 55 40.04 31.82 -42.69
CA ILE A 55 39.29 32.05 -43.94
C ILE A 55 38.17 31.02 -44.14
N PHE A 56 38.41 29.77 -43.75
CA PHE A 56 37.49 28.66 -44.06
C PHE A 56 36.72 28.13 -42.84
N GLY A 57 37.14 28.48 -41.62
CA GLY A 57 36.55 28.01 -40.36
C GLY A 57 36.75 26.50 -40.14
N GLN A 58 37.21 26.10 -38.95
CA GLN A 58 37.08 24.68 -38.59
C GLN A 58 35.59 24.34 -38.55
N LYS A 59 35.17 23.42 -39.42
CA LYS A 59 33.79 22.91 -39.45
C LYS A 59 33.56 22.08 -38.19
N GLU A 60 33.34 22.75 -37.06
CA GLU A 60 33.05 22.09 -35.80
C GLU A 60 31.80 21.23 -36.00
N LEU A 61 31.94 19.93 -35.78
CA LEU A 61 30.80 19.02 -35.78
C LEU A 61 29.80 19.56 -34.76
N THR A 62 28.57 19.81 -35.20
CA THR A 62 27.47 20.14 -34.30
C THR A 62 27.33 19.05 -33.24
N ASP A 63 26.87 19.39 -32.04
CA ASP A 63 26.66 18.39 -30.97
C ASP A 63 25.76 17.24 -31.45
N ALA A 64 24.80 17.52 -32.32
CA ALA A 64 23.98 16.50 -32.99
C ALA A 64 24.81 15.54 -33.87
N GLN A 65 25.80 16.03 -34.61
CA GLN A 65 26.71 15.19 -35.40
C GLN A 65 27.72 14.44 -34.53
N ARG A 66 28.23 15.05 -33.46
CA ARG A 66 29.09 14.37 -32.48
C ARG A 66 28.36 13.20 -31.82
N VAL A 67 27.12 13.43 -31.38
CA VAL A 67 26.26 12.39 -30.79
C VAL A 67 25.92 11.31 -31.81
N ARG A 68 25.58 11.66 -33.05
CA ARG A 68 25.32 10.66 -34.12
C ARG A 68 26.54 9.80 -34.40
N ASN A 69 27.72 10.40 -34.49
CA ASN A 69 28.97 9.68 -34.76
C ASN A 69 29.34 8.77 -33.58
N ALA A 70 29.27 9.26 -32.34
CA ALA A 70 29.50 8.46 -31.14
C ALA A 70 28.50 7.29 -31.04
N THR A 71 27.21 7.55 -31.31
CA THR A 71 26.16 6.53 -31.30
C THR A 71 26.43 5.46 -32.36
N ALA A 72 26.86 5.84 -33.57
CA ALA A 72 27.16 4.91 -34.64
C ALA A 72 28.42 4.05 -34.35
N VAL A 73 29.39 4.58 -33.60
CA VAL A 73 30.57 3.82 -33.14
C VAL A 73 30.16 2.81 -32.06
N VAL A 74 29.38 3.24 -31.06
CA VAL A 74 28.90 2.37 -29.98
C VAL A 74 28.00 1.25 -30.53
N LYS A 75 27.07 1.56 -31.45
CA LYS A 75 26.22 0.53 -32.10
C LYS A 75 27.03 -0.52 -32.87
N ARG A 76 28.10 -0.11 -33.57
CA ARG A 76 29.01 -1.06 -34.25
C ARG A 76 29.78 -1.92 -33.26
N SER A 77 30.21 -1.35 -32.13
CA SER A 77 30.85 -2.12 -31.07
C SER A 77 29.89 -3.13 -30.43
N ILE A 78 28.63 -2.74 -30.18
CA ILE A 78 27.59 -3.64 -29.66
C ILE A 78 27.37 -4.79 -30.65
N ALA A 79 27.17 -4.48 -31.94
CA ALA A 79 26.97 -5.50 -32.98
C ALA A 79 28.16 -6.46 -33.11
N GLU A 80 29.39 -5.97 -33.01
CA GLU A 80 30.59 -6.80 -33.02
C GLU A 80 30.68 -7.70 -31.77
N TYR A 81 30.32 -7.20 -30.59
CA TYR A 81 30.26 -8.03 -29.38
C TYR A 81 29.11 -9.03 -29.42
N GLU A 82 27.94 -8.66 -29.94
CA GLU A 82 26.82 -9.57 -30.16
C GLU A 82 27.21 -10.69 -31.14
N ARG A 83 27.85 -10.34 -32.26
CA ARG A 83 28.42 -11.29 -33.22
C ARG A 83 29.40 -12.26 -32.53
N ARG A 84 30.36 -11.73 -31.79
CA ARG A 84 31.34 -12.53 -31.03
C ARG A 84 30.71 -13.44 -29.99
N ILE A 85 29.64 -13.01 -29.33
CA ILE A 85 28.91 -13.82 -28.35
C ILE A 85 28.17 -14.96 -29.05
N VAL A 86 27.52 -14.70 -30.18
CA VAL A 86 26.79 -15.70 -30.97
C VAL A 86 27.75 -16.72 -31.60
N GLU A 87 28.84 -16.24 -32.18
CA GLU A 87 29.87 -17.06 -32.84
C GLU A 87 30.88 -17.68 -31.86
N LYS A 88 30.81 -17.31 -30.58
CA LYS A 88 31.77 -17.69 -29.52
C LYS A 88 33.23 -17.30 -29.85
N ASP A 89 33.44 -16.24 -30.62
CA ASP A 89 34.76 -15.68 -30.93
C ASP A 89 35.28 -14.83 -29.76
N LEU A 90 35.89 -15.52 -28.79
CA LEU A 90 36.41 -14.95 -27.54
C LEU A 90 37.92 -14.60 -27.60
N THR A 91 38.52 -14.61 -28.79
CA THR A 91 39.98 -14.50 -28.90
C THR A 91 40.48 -13.03 -28.94
N PRO A 92 41.61 -12.68 -28.27
CA PRO A 92 42.17 -11.33 -28.34
C PRO A 92 42.75 -11.04 -29.73
N LYS A 93 42.59 -9.79 -30.20
CA LYS A 93 43.07 -9.32 -31.51
C LYS A 93 44.59 -9.56 -31.66
N ARG A 94 44.98 -10.53 -32.48
CA ARG A 94 46.39 -10.95 -32.64
C ARG A 94 47.18 -9.86 -33.37
N ARG A 95 48.31 -9.41 -32.82
CA ARG A 95 49.26 -8.53 -33.51
C ARG A 95 50.02 -9.34 -34.58
N VAL A 96 50.13 -8.79 -35.78
CA VAL A 96 50.89 -9.40 -36.88
C VAL A 96 52.38 -9.41 -36.51
N SER A 97 53.00 -10.59 -36.53
CA SER A 97 54.43 -10.76 -36.21
C SER A 97 55.30 -10.19 -37.35
N LYS A 98 56.33 -9.41 -37.01
CA LYS A 98 57.29 -8.83 -37.97
C LYS A 98 58.39 -9.79 -38.42
N THR A 99 58.35 -11.06 -38.00
CA THR A 99 59.38 -12.05 -38.34
C THR A 99 59.25 -12.50 -39.80
N PRO A 100 60.31 -12.43 -40.64
CA PRO A 100 60.29 -12.88 -42.02
C PRO A 100 59.94 -14.37 -42.13
N ASP A 101 59.03 -14.72 -43.04
CA ASP A 101 58.58 -16.10 -43.25
C ASP A 101 59.58 -16.84 -44.15
N THR A 102 60.47 -17.62 -43.53
CA THR A 102 61.32 -18.58 -44.24
C THR A 102 60.58 -19.92 -44.43
N PRO A 103 60.84 -20.70 -45.49
CA PRO A 103 60.20 -22.01 -45.71
C PRO A 103 60.34 -22.97 -44.53
N GLU A 104 61.48 -22.96 -43.87
CA GLU A 104 61.75 -23.77 -42.67
C GLU A 104 60.87 -23.35 -41.47
N LEU A 105 60.71 -22.04 -41.25
CA LEU A 105 59.82 -21.50 -40.21
C LEU A 105 58.35 -21.79 -40.49
N GLN A 106 57.93 -21.82 -41.76
CA GLN A 106 56.57 -22.24 -42.14
C GLN A 106 56.34 -23.72 -41.85
N ALA A 107 57.30 -24.58 -42.18
CA ALA A 107 57.24 -26.01 -41.86
C ALA A 107 57.19 -26.26 -40.34
N LEU A 108 58.01 -25.55 -39.56
CA LEU A 108 58.00 -25.63 -38.10
C LEU A 108 56.70 -25.11 -37.47
N ARG A 109 56.12 -24.04 -38.02
CA ARG A 109 54.82 -23.52 -37.57
C ARG A 109 53.68 -24.47 -37.90
N ALA A 110 53.66 -25.05 -39.10
CA ALA A 110 52.69 -26.06 -39.49
C ALA A 110 52.77 -27.29 -38.59
N ARG A 111 53.99 -27.76 -38.28
CA ARG A 111 54.20 -28.87 -37.34
C ARG A 111 53.76 -28.53 -35.91
N ARG A 112 54.06 -27.33 -35.42
CA ARG A 112 53.60 -26.85 -34.12
C ARG A 112 52.07 -26.79 -34.06
N ASP A 113 51.43 -26.27 -35.11
CA ASP A 113 49.98 -26.10 -35.15
C ASP A 113 49.28 -27.45 -35.24
N ALA A 114 49.81 -28.39 -36.03
CA ALA A 114 49.33 -29.79 -36.06
C ALA A 114 49.46 -30.47 -34.69
N LEU A 115 50.61 -30.35 -34.02
CA LEU A 115 50.83 -30.89 -32.67
C LEU A 115 49.93 -30.23 -31.63
N ARG A 116 49.66 -28.93 -31.76
CA ARG A 116 48.73 -28.21 -30.89
C ARG A 116 47.31 -28.71 -31.08
N ASP A 117 46.89 -28.92 -32.31
CA ASP A 117 45.54 -29.39 -32.63
C ASP A 117 45.35 -30.85 -32.19
N GLU A 118 46.37 -31.70 -32.33
CA GLU A 118 46.39 -33.06 -31.78
C GLU A 118 46.35 -33.05 -30.25
N TYR A 119 47.16 -32.23 -29.58
CA TYR A 119 47.11 -32.06 -28.13
C TYR A 119 45.75 -31.54 -27.65
N GLN A 120 45.13 -30.61 -28.38
CA GLN A 120 43.81 -30.07 -28.07
C GLN A 120 42.72 -31.13 -28.27
N HIS A 121 42.83 -31.95 -29.32
CA HIS A 121 41.94 -33.08 -29.57
C HIS A 121 42.04 -34.13 -28.46
N LEU A 122 43.26 -34.46 -28.01
CA LEU A 122 43.50 -35.34 -26.88
C LEU A 122 42.97 -34.75 -25.55
N GLN A 123 43.09 -33.44 -25.33
CA GLN A 123 42.48 -32.76 -24.20
C GLN A 123 40.95 -32.80 -24.24
N ASP A 124 40.34 -32.56 -25.40
CA ASP A 124 38.89 -32.57 -25.58
C ASP A 124 38.31 -34.00 -25.46
N LEU A 125 39.07 -35.03 -25.87
CA LEU A 125 38.76 -36.46 -25.64
C LEU A 125 38.91 -36.86 -24.16
N ALA A 126 39.92 -36.32 -23.46
CA ALA A 126 40.15 -36.58 -22.05
C ALA A 126 39.19 -35.81 -21.12
N ASN A 127 38.61 -34.70 -21.59
CA ASN A 127 37.75 -33.83 -20.77
C ASN A 127 36.66 -33.16 -21.64
N PRO A 128 35.57 -33.88 -21.99
CA PRO A 128 34.50 -33.32 -22.81
C PRO A 128 33.90 -32.09 -22.12
N LYS A 129 33.82 -30.97 -22.84
CA LYS A 129 33.32 -29.68 -22.33
C LYS A 129 31.91 -29.83 -21.78
N MET A 130 31.79 -29.95 -20.45
CA MET A 130 30.52 -30.06 -19.73
C MET A 130 29.50 -29.03 -20.25
N THR A 131 28.32 -29.52 -20.58
CA THR A 131 27.20 -28.68 -21.02
C THR A 131 26.86 -27.63 -19.94
N PRO A 132 26.17 -26.52 -20.28
CA PRO A 132 25.72 -25.55 -19.28
C PRO A 132 24.92 -26.20 -18.14
N GLU A 133 24.12 -27.22 -18.46
CA GLU A 133 23.36 -28.00 -17.49
C GLU A 133 24.28 -28.86 -16.62
N GLU A 134 25.23 -29.58 -17.20
CA GLU A 134 26.20 -30.39 -16.42
C GLU A 134 27.13 -29.54 -15.56
N ARG A 135 27.50 -28.33 -15.99
CA ARG A 135 28.23 -27.37 -15.16
C ARG A 135 27.37 -26.85 -14.01
N ALA A 136 26.09 -26.57 -14.26
CA ALA A 136 25.15 -26.18 -13.21
C ALA A 136 24.96 -27.34 -12.22
N ASP A 137 24.84 -28.57 -12.71
CA ASP A 137 24.68 -29.78 -11.91
C ASP A 137 25.94 -30.09 -11.11
N SER A 138 27.12 -29.95 -11.72
CA SER A 138 28.42 -30.11 -11.06
C SER A 138 28.64 -29.04 -10.00
N ALA A 139 28.33 -27.77 -10.29
CA ALA A 139 28.39 -26.69 -9.31
C ALA A 139 27.38 -26.89 -8.16
N TYR A 140 26.19 -27.40 -8.48
CA TYR A 140 25.16 -27.75 -7.49
C TYR A 140 25.62 -28.89 -6.59
N LYS A 141 26.15 -29.99 -7.18
CA LYS A 141 26.75 -31.11 -6.46
C LYS A 141 27.92 -30.65 -5.59
N ALA A 142 28.85 -29.86 -6.12
CA ALA A 142 29.97 -29.30 -5.37
C ALA A 142 29.50 -28.45 -4.17
N ASN A 143 28.45 -27.63 -4.36
CA ASN A 143 27.86 -26.86 -3.27
C ASN A 143 27.23 -27.76 -2.21
N LEU A 144 26.45 -28.77 -2.61
CA LEU A 144 25.86 -29.75 -1.70
C LEU A 144 26.92 -30.52 -0.92
N THR A 145 27.99 -30.97 -1.58
CA THR A 145 29.12 -31.67 -0.95
C THR A 145 29.82 -30.79 0.07
N ARG A 146 30.11 -29.51 -0.28
CA ARG A 146 30.68 -28.53 0.66
C ARG A 146 29.77 -28.31 1.86
N ARG A 147 28.45 -28.16 1.65
CA ARG A 147 27.50 -28.00 2.75
C ARG A 147 27.41 -29.26 3.62
N ALA A 148 27.44 -30.44 3.01
CA ALA A 148 27.44 -31.71 3.75
C ALA A 148 28.71 -31.84 4.62
N ALA A 149 29.87 -31.47 4.09
CA ALA A 149 31.12 -31.42 4.85
C ALA A 149 31.03 -30.42 6.02
N GLU A 150 30.54 -29.20 5.77
CA GLU A 150 30.29 -28.19 6.82
C GLU A 150 29.36 -28.73 7.92
N TYR A 151 28.24 -29.37 7.57
CA TYR A 151 27.32 -29.93 8.56
C TYR A 151 27.91 -31.13 9.32
N ARG A 152 28.75 -31.96 8.68
CA ARG A 152 29.46 -33.05 9.35
C ARG A 152 30.50 -32.53 10.34
N GLU A 153 31.25 -31.50 9.97
CA GLU A 153 32.20 -30.83 10.86
C GLU A 153 31.48 -30.21 12.07
N ARG A 154 30.34 -29.56 11.84
CA ARG A 154 29.50 -29.03 12.92
C ARG A 154 28.94 -30.12 13.82
N LEU A 155 28.56 -31.27 13.26
CA LEU A 155 28.12 -32.43 14.04
C LEU A 155 29.26 -32.93 14.94
N ALA A 156 30.47 -33.05 14.39
CA ALA A 156 31.68 -33.45 15.13
C ALA A 156 32.01 -32.46 16.26
N ASN A 157 31.88 -31.16 15.99
CA ASN A 157 32.16 -30.08 16.95
C ASN A 157 30.97 -29.76 17.89
N ARG A 158 29.85 -30.49 17.79
CA ARG A 158 28.60 -30.21 18.52
C ARG A 158 28.11 -28.75 18.38
N ASP A 159 28.38 -28.11 17.23
CA ASP A 159 27.97 -26.74 16.92
C ASP A 159 26.55 -26.71 16.31
N PHE A 160 25.58 -26.63 17.22
CA PHE A 160 24.15 -26.53 16.89
C PHE A 160 23.65 -25.09 16.73
N VAL A 161 24.53 -24.09 16.72
CA VAL A 161 24.12 -22.68 16.64
C VAL A 161 23.60 -22.36 15.23
N THR A 162 22.41 -21.76 15.12
CA THR A 162 21.86 -21.34 13.84
C THR A 162 22.67 -20.17 13.27
N ARG A 163 23.31 -20.37 12.10
CA ARG A 163 24.01 -19.27 11.40
C ARG A 163 22.99 -18.19 11.04
N LYS A 164 23.08 -17.04 11.71
CA LYS A 164 22.29 -15.86 11.35
C LYS A 164 22.67 -15.47 9.92
N ARG A 165 21.67 -15.32 9.04
CA ARG A 165 21.89 -14.76 7.70
C ARG A 165 22.60 -13.42 7.89
N LYS A 166 23.78 -13.25 7.27
CA LYS A 166 24.44 -11.94 7.28
C LYS A 166 23.47 -10.94 6.68
N ILE A 167 23.02 -9.98 7.49
CA ILE A 167 22.21 -8.86 7.03
C ILE A 167 23.08 -8.16 6.00
N ARG A 168 22.61 -8.11 4.74
CA ARG A 168 23.31 -7.33 3.72
C ARG A 168 22.95 -5.87 3.97
N GLU A 169 23.73 -5.21 4.81
CA GLU A 169 23.75 -3.76 4.88
C GLU A 169 24.19 -3.27 3.49
N LEU A 170 23.28 -2.58 2.82
CA LEU A 170 23.56 -1.99 1.53
C LEU A 170 24.40 -0.73 1.81
N SER A 171 25.51 -0.56 1.10
CA SER A 171 26.18 0.74 1.09
C SER A 171 25.21 1.81 0.56
N PRO A 172 25.39 3.10 0.88
CA PRO A 172 24.54 4.16 0.33
C PRO A 172 24.43 4.11 -1.21
N GLU A 173 25.52 3.70 -1.87
CA GLU A 173 25.57 3.49 -3.33
C GLU A 173 24.73 2.29 -3.77
N ALA A 174 24.79 1.16 -3.04
CA ALA A 174 24.00 -0.02 -3.34
C ALA A 174 22.49 0.20 -3.05
N GLU A 175 22.15 1.00 -2.04
CA GLU A 175 20.78 1.45 -1.79
C GLU A 175 20.26 2.31 -2.93
N LYS A 176 21.08 3.25 -3.41
CA LYS A 176 20.75 4.09 -4.57
C LYS A 176 20.56 3.25 -5.82
N ALA A 177 21.47 2.34 -6.14
CA ALA A 177 21.36 1.46 -7.29
C ALA A 177 20.11 0.56 -7.22
N ARG A 178 19.77 0.04 -6.02
CA ARG A 178 18.54 -0.75 -5.83
C ARG A 178 17.29 0.11 -6.00
N PHE A 179 17.30 1.35 -5.49
CA PHE A 179 16.20 2.29 -5.68
C PHE A 179 16.00 2.62 -7.17
N GLU A 180 17.08 2.89 -7.91
CA GLU A 180 17.06 3.11 -9.36
C GLU A 180 16.51 1.91 -10.11
N PHE A 181 16.91 0.69 -9.73
CA PHE A 181 16.35 -0.56 -10.28
C PHE A 181 14.83 -0.67 -10.04
N GLU A 182 14.35 -0.43 -8.82
CA GLU A 182 12.91 -0.52 -8.51
C GLU A 182 12.10 0.56 -9.26
N GLU A 183 12.61 1.79 -9.39
CA GLU A 183 11.97 2.83 -10.22
C GLU A 183 11.94 2.43 -11.70
N ALA A 184 13.01 1.84 -12.23
CA ALA A 184 13.06 1.35 -13.62
C ALA A 184 12.07 0.20 -13.85
N LYS A 185 12.03 -0.79 -12.95
CA LYS A 185 11.06 -1.90 -12.97
C LYS A 185 9.62 -1.39 -12.90
N LEU A 186 9.37 -0.38 -12.06
CA LEU A 186 8.09 0.29 -11.97
C LEU A 186 7.68 0.98 -13.26
N ALA A 187 8.61 1.70 -13.89
CA ALA A 187 8.37 2.36 -15.17
C ALA A 187 7.97 1.31 -16.23
N TRP A 188 8.71 0.20 -16.30
CA TRP A 188 8.39 -0.92 -17.18
C TRP A 188 7.00 -1.53 -16.90
N LEU A 189 6.66 -1.80 -15.64
CA LEU A 189 5.34 -2.32 -15.26
C LEU A 189 4.19 -1.37 -15.65
N ARG A 190 4.41 -0.05 -15.57
CA ARG A 190 3.42 0.96 -15.98
C ARG A 190 3.20 0.91 -17.49
N GLU A 191 4.26 0.84 -18.28
CA GLU A 191 4.16 0.75 -19.74
C GLU A 191 3.49 -0.56 -20.17
N LYS A 192 3.88 -1.70 -19.57
CA LYS A 192 3.21 -2.99 -19.80
C LYS A 192 1.70 -2.90 -19.52
N VAL A 193 1.31 -2.28 -18.41
CA VAL A 193 -0.10 -2.09 -18.06
C VAL A 193 -0.81 -1.13 -19.03
N ALA A 194 -0.13 -0.12 -19.54
CA ALA A 194 -0.68 0.80 -20.55
C ALA A 194 -0.93 0.07 -21.88
N GLU A 195 -0.01 -0.79 -22.30
CA GLU A 195 -0.14 -1.64 -23.49
C GLU A 195 -1.25 -2.69 -23.32
N GLU A 196 -1.34 -3.33 -22.14
CA GLU A 196 -2.48 -4.20 -21.80
C GLU A 196 -3.84 -3.46 -21.91
N ARG A 197 -3.87 -2.13 -21.72
CA ARG A 197 -5.11 -1.33 -21.81
C ARG A 197 -5.48 -0.97 -23.24
N THR A 198 -4.52 -0.74 -24.13
CA THR A 198 -4.80 -0.46 -25.54
C THR A 198 -5.47 -1.67 -26.18
N ASN A 199 -5.01 -2.87 -25.80
CA ASN A 199 -5.47 -4.17 -26.31
C ASN A 199 -6.77 -4.69 -25.67
N ARG A 200 -7.40 -3.93 -24.76
CA ARG A 200 -8.69 -4.29 -24.16
C ARG A 200 -9.86 -4.06 -25.11
N THR A 201 -10.86 -4.92 -25.00
CA THR A 201 -12.17 -4.71 -25.64
C THR A 201 -12.86 -3.45 -25.09
N VAL A 202 -13.84 -2.91 -25.82
CA VAL A 202 -14.62 -1.74 -25.37
C VAL A 202 -15.27 -2.00 -24.01
N ALA A 203 -15.87 -3.19 -23.83
CA ALA A 203 -16.43 -3.60 -22.54
C ALA A 203 -15.36 -3.62 -21.43
N GLN A 204 -14.19 -4.20 -21.69
CA GLN A 204 -13.09 -4.23 -20.71
C GLN A 204 -12.53 -2.83 -20.41
N LYS A 205 -12.57 -1.90 -21.36
CA LYS A 205 -12.19 -0.48 -21.16
C LYS A 205 -13.20 0.21 -20.24
N ILE A 206 -14.51 0.02 -20.47
CA ILE A 206 -15.59 0.59 -19.64
C ILE A 206 -15.55 0.02 -18.22
N PHE A 207 -15.55 -1.31 -18.06
CA PHE A 207 -15.49 -1.94 -16.74
C PHE A 207 -14.16 -1.69 -16.03
N GLY A 208 -13.06 -1.56 -16.79
CA GLY A 208 -11.75 -1.17 -16.27
C GLY A 208 -11.74 0.26 -15.72
N ALA A 209 -12.27 1.23 -16.48
CA ALA A 209 -12.38 2.62 -16.07
C ALA A 209 -13.28 2.79 -14.83
N ALA A 210 -14.42 2.08 -14.80
CA ALA A 210 -15.30 2.05 -13.63
C ALA A 210 -14.57 1.50 -12.39
N GLY A 211 -13.87 0.36 -12.52
CA GLY A 211 -13.09 -0.22 -11.42
C GLY A 211 -11.96 0.70 -10.92
N GLU A 212 -11.31 1.44 -11.81
CA GLU A 212 -10.26 2.39 -11.45
C GLU A 212 -10.80 3.63 -10.72
N GLY A 213 -11.97 4.15 -11.13
CA GLY A 213 -12.67 5.21 -10.41
C GLY A 213 -13.09 4.80 -9.00
N ILE A 214 -13.58 3.56 -8.83
CA ILE A 214 -13.94 2.99 -7.52
C ILE A 214 -12.71 2.91 -6.61
N ASN A 215 -11.59 2.39 -7.14
CA ASN A 215 -10.35 2.25 -6.38
C ASN A 215 -9.72 3.61 -6.02
N LEU A 216 -9.81 4.59 -6.91
CA LEU A 216 -9.35 5.95 -6.65
C LEU A 216 -10.19 6.61 -5.54
N SER A 217 -11.53 6.48 -5.62
CA SER A 217 -12.42 6.99 -4.56
C SER A 217 -12.13 6.36 -3.21
N ARG A 218 -11.93 5.02 -3.16
CA ARG A 218 -11.50 4.33 -1.93
C ARG A 218 -10.21 4.93 -1.39
N ALA A 219 -9.17 5.00 -2.21
CA ALA A 219 -7.88 5.52 -1.80
C ALA A 219 -7.95 6.98 -1.32
N MET A 220 -8.80 7.81 -1.93
CA MET A 220 -9.00 9.21 -1.49
C MET A 220 -9.69 9.30 -0.13
N VAL A 221 -10.78 8.55 0.07
CA VAL A 221 -11.53 8.54 1.34
C VAL A 221 -10.66 8.02 2.49
N THR A 222 -9.79 7.04 2.23
CA THR A 222 -8.84 6.46 3.20
C THR A 222 -7.48 7.17 3.24
N SER A 223 -7.31 8.28 2.53
CA SER A 223 -6.01 8.95 2.48
C SER A 223 -5.87 10.02 3.53
N ILE A 224 -4.63 10.38 3.84
CA ILE A 224 -4.26 11.49 4.72
C ILE A 224 -4.65 11.21 6.19
N ASP A 225 -5.39 10.13 6.45
CA ASP A 225 -5.46 9.44 7.73
C ASP A 225 -4.34 8.39 7.86
N PHE A 226 -3.84 8.22 9.08
CA PHE A 226 -2.96 7.12 9.48
C PHE A 226 -3.81 5.93 9.96
N SER A 227 -4.87 5.61 9.22
CA SER A 227 -5.84 4.60 9.64
C SER A 227 -5.25 3.21 9.86
N ALA A 228 -4.12 2.92 9.21
CA ALA A 228 -3.26 1.76 9.48
C ALA A 228 -3.05 1.49 10.97
N MET A 229 -2.90 2.53 11.81
CA MET A 229 -2.50 2.40 13.21
C MET A 229 -3.60 1.76 14.05
N LEU A 230 -4.77 2.39 14.14
CA LEU A 230 -5.83 1.97 15.06
C LEU A 230 -6.98 1.25 14.38
N ARG A 231 -7.21 1.46 13.07
CA ARG A 231 -8.26 0.73 12.31
C ARG A 231 -7.82 -0.68 11.97
N GLN A 232 -6.63 -0.81 11.37
CA GLN A 232 -6.12 -2.10 10.91
C GLN A 232 -5.17 -2.74 11.92
N GLY A 233 -4.21 -1.97 12.43
CA GLY A 233 -3.21 -2.42 13.40
C GLY A 233 -3.69 -2.44 14.85
N GLY A 234 -4.89 -1.91 15.14
CA GLY A 234 -5.38 -1.67 16.50
C GLY A 234 -5.25 -2.87 17.44
N ILE A 235 -5.59 -4.08 16.99
CA ILE A 235 -5.44 -5.32 17.79
C ILE A 235 -4.01 -5.49 18.31
N VAL A 236 -3.02 -5.28 17.43
CA VAL A 236 -1.60 -5.41 17.77
C VAL A 236 -1.12 -4.21 18.56
N VAL A 237 -1.54 -2.99 18.20
CA VAL A 237 -1.16 -1.76 18.92
C VAL A 237 -1.65 -1.78 20.37
N PHE A 238 -2.89 -2.22 20.62
CA PHE A 238 -3.39 -2.33 21.99
C PHE A 238 -2.72 -3.46 22.78
N ALA A 239 -2.43 -4.60 22.15
CA ALA A 239 -1.70 -5.68 22.81
C ALA A 239 -0.21 -5.34 23.07
N HIS A 240 0.40 -4.59 22.16
CA HIS A 240 1.84 -4.27 22.12
C HIS A 240 2.05 -2.80 21.71
N PRO A 241 1.74 -1.83 22.57
CA PRO A 241 1.83 -0.40 22.24
C PRO A 241 3.25 0.03 21.84
N VAL A 242 4.27 -0.59 22.44
CA VAL A 242 5.68 -0.34 22.09
C VAL A 242 6.01 -0.79 20.67
N VAL A 243 5.46 -1.90 20.20
CA VAL A 243 5.65 -2.38 18.82
C VAL A 243 4.96 -1.42 17.84
N GLY A 244 3.76 -0.96 18.16
CA GLY A 244 3.06 0.06 17.40
C GLY A 244 3.86 1.37 17.31
N ALA A 245 4.34 1.89 18.44
CA ALA A 245 5.11 3.13 18.50
C ALA A 245 6.41 3.05 17.69
N LYS A 246 7.12 1.91 17.72
CA LYS A 246 8.36 1.70 16.94
C LYS A 246 8.14 1.68 15.42
N ALA A 247 6.92 1.40 14.94
CA ALA A 247 6.58 1.43 13.52
C ALA A 247 6.22 2.84 13.00
N VAL A 248 5.94 3.81 13.88
CA VAL A 248 5.57 5.18 13.50
C VAL A 248 6.70 5.92 12.74
N PRO A 249 7.99 5.86 13.16
CA PRO A 249 9.07 6.46 12.38
C PRO A 249 9.16 5.93 10.95
N ASP A 250 8.97 4.62 10.75
CA ASP A 250 9.00 3.97 9.44
C ASP A 250 7.83 4.44 8.56
N MET A 251 6.65 4.60 9.16
CA MET A 251 5.48 5.19 8.53
C MET A 251 5.78 6.62 8.05
N LEU A 252 6.33 7.48 8.91
CA LEU A 252 6.64 8.87 8.58
C LEU A 252 7.76 9.01 7.55
N ARG A 253 8.81 8.17 7.62
CA ARG A 253 9.87 8.08 6.60
C ARG A 253 9.28 7.73 5.23
N SER A 254 8.34 6.77 5.19
CA SER A 254 7.68 6.30 3.97
C SER A 254 6.67 7.29 3.41
N PHE A 255 5.99 8.04 4.28
CA PHE A 255 5.15 9.17 3.91
C PHE A 255 5.98 10.24 3.20
N ARG A 256 7.09 10.67 3.84
CA ARG A 256 7.94 11.76 3.35
C ARG A 256 8.61 11.47 2.01
N SER A 257 9.05 10.23 1.75
CA SER A 257 9.75 9.92 0.50
C SER A 257 9.57 8.49 0.01
N LYS A 258 9.71 8.29 -1.30
CA LYS A 258 9.77 6.96 -1.91
C LYS A 258 11.02 6.18 -1.51
N ALA A 259 12.16 6.87 -1.39
CA ALA A 259 13.41 6.29 -0.92
C ALA A 259 13.29 5.75 0.51
N GLY A 260 12.65 6.50 1.41
CA GLY A 260 12.36 6.04 2.77
C GLY A 260 11.47 4.79 2.79
N ALA A 261 10.44 4.75 1.95
CA ALA A 261 9.59 3.58 1.80
C ALA A 261 10.37 2.34 1.29
N SER A 262 11.26 2.53 0.31
CA SER A 262 12.14 1.46 -0.18
C SER A 262 13.10 0.98 0.90
N ALA A 263 13.72 1.88 1.66
CA ALA A 263 14.61 1.56 2.76
C ALA A 263 13.91 0.70 3.84
N VAL A 264 12.72 1.10 4.28
CA VAL A 264 11.92 0.31 5.25
C VAL A 264 11.62 -1.10 4.72
N MET A 265 11.23 -1.22 3.45
CA MET A 265 11.01 -2.54 2.86
C MET A 265 12.30 -3.36 2.78
N ASN A 266 13.44 -2.73 2.46
CA ASN A 266 14.73 -3.39 2.42
C ASN A 266 15.14 -3.91 3.80
N GLU A 267 14.94 -3.10 4.85
CA GLU A 267 15.13 -3.50 6.25
C GLU A 267 14.32 -4.77 6.56
N ILE A 268 13.04 -4.83 6.17
CA ILE A 268 12.17 -6.00 6.37
C ILE A 268 12.66 -7.22 5.57
N THR A 269 13.04 -7.03 4.30
CA THR A 269 13.49 -8.13 3.42
C THR A 269 14.81 -8.74 3.84
N ASN A 270 15.65 -7.96 4.51
CA ASN A 270 16.97 -8.37 4.97
C ASN A 270 16.94 -9.02 6.36
N ARG A 271 15.77 -9.12 7.00
CA ARG A 271 15.64 -9.76 8.31
C ARG A 271 16.00 -11.24 8.27
N PRO A 272 16.59 -11.79 9.36
CA PRO A 272 16.88 -13.22 9.48
C PRO A 272 15.64 -14.10 9.24
N ASN A 273 14.47 -13.66 9.71
CA ASN A 273 13.21 -14.38 9.60
C ASN A 273 12.45 -14.15 8.28
N PHE A 274 13.00 -13.40 7.32
CA PHE A 274 12.27 -13.09 6.09
C PHE A 274 11.83 -14.34 5.31
N ALA A 275 12.68 -15.37 5.27
CA ALA A 275 12.33 -16.66 4.67
C ALA A 275 11.17 -17.35 5.41
N TRP A 276 11.06 -17.16 6.72
CA TRP A 276 9.92 -17.62 7.50
C TRP A 276 8.65 -16.85 7.17
N TYR A 277 8.73 -15.52 6.97
CA TYR A 277 7.56 -14.73 6.58
C TYR A 277 6.94 -15.28 5.29
N GLN A 278 7.78 -15.55 4.29
CA GLN A 278 7.34 -16.09 3.00
C GLN A 278 6.73 -17.49 3.14
N ARG A 279 7.44 -18.44 3.77
CA ARG A 279 6.97 -19.83 3.94
C ARG A 279 5.74 -19.96 4.84
N ALA A 280 5.62 -19.09 5.84
CA ALA A 280 4.49 -19.08 6.76
C ALA A 280 3.24 -18.40 6.19
N GLY A 281 3.37 -17.70 5.06
CA GLY A 281 2.29 -16.92 4.47
C GLY A 281 1.98 -15.63 5.25
N LEU A 282 2.99 -15.02 5.91
CA LEU A 282 2.84 -13.69 6.49
C LEU A 282 2.60 -12.69 5.35
N TRP A 283 1.51 -11.93 5.46
CA TRP A 283 1.16 -10.97 4.43
C TRP A 283 2.01 -9.72 4.55
N LEU A 284 2.91 -9.51 3.60
CA LEU A 284 3.65 -8.26 3.43
C LEU A 284 3.21 -7.66 2.10
N ALA A 285 2.52 -6.51 2.16
CA ALA A 285 2.07 -5.85 0.96
C ALA A 285 3.24 -5.21 0.21
N ASP A 286 3.16 -5.25 -1.11
CA ASP A 286 4.10 -4.51 -1.94
C ASP A 286 3.63 -3.06 -2.06
N ILE A 287 4.54 -2.12 -1.78
CA ILE A 287 4.29 -0.68 -1.92
C ILE A 287 4.09 -0.32 -3.39
N GLN A 288 4.63 -1.11 -4.31
CA GLN A 288 4.82 -0.81 -5.73
C GLN A 288 4.40 -1.96 -6.66
N GLY A 289 3.97 -3.08 -6.11
CA GLY A 289 3.66 -4.31 -6.83
C GLY A 289 2.32 -4.31 -7.55
N THR A 290 1.92 -5.49 -8.03
CA THR A 290 0.64 -5.68 -8.74
C THR A 290 -0.55 -5.41 -7.82
N LEU A 291 -1.73 -5.08 -8.38
CA LEU A 291 -2.97 -4.82 -7.62
C LEU A 291 -3.24 -5.85 -6.51
N ARG A 292 -2.97 -7.12 -6.79
CA ARG A 292 -3.19 -8.24 -5.86
C ARG A 292 -2.25 -8.22 -4.66
N GLN A 293 -1.06 -7.62 -4.81
CA GLN A 293 -0.01 -7.52 -3.78
C GLN A 293 -0.11 -6.23 -2.96
N GLN A 294 -0.99 -5.29 -3.31
CA GLN A 294 -1.17 -4.02 -2.61
C GLN A 294 -2.12 -4.11 -1.40
N GLU A 295 -2.11 -3.08 -0.56
CA GLU A 295 -3.14 -2.89 0.49
C GLU A 295 -4.51 -2.62 -0.14
N GLU A 296 -5.56 -3.32 0.30
CA GLU A 296 -6.90 -3.32 -0.34
C GLU A 296 -7.52 -1.92 -0.49
N GLU A 297 -7.18 -1.02 0.44
CA GLU A 297 -7.62 0.37 0.48
C GLU A 297 -6.91 1.23 -0.57
N TYR A 298 -5.65 0.93 -0.85
CA TYR A 298 -4.79 1.67 -1.79
C TYR A 298 -4.56 0.93 -3.11
N ALA A 299 -5.19 -0.24 -3.28
CA ALA A 299 -5.08 -1.09 -4.45
C ALA A 299 -5.63 -0.35 -5.67
N GLY A 300 -4.74 0.14 -6.53
CA GLY A 300 -5.17 0.94 -7.67
C GLY A 300 -4.05 1.16 -8.68
N ARG A 301 -4.39 1.02 -9.96
CA ARG A 301 -3.50 1.42 -11.07
C ARG A 301 -3.50 2.94 -11.29
N TRP A 302 -4.21 3.68 -10.44
CA TRP A 302 -4.45 5.10 -10.61
C TRP A 302 -3.23 5.98 -10.28
N ILE A 303 -2.17 5.41 -9.70
CA ILE A 303 -0.93 6.15 -9.43
C ILE A 303 -0.19 6.49 -10.74
N GLY A 304 -0.37 5.71 -11.82
CA GLY A 304 0.41 5.82 -13.06
C GLY A 304 0.08 7.01 -13.98
N TRP A 305 -1.06 7.68 -13.80
CA TRP A 305 -1.56 8.80 -14.63
C TRP A 305 -1.58 10.13 -13.86
N VAL A 306 -1.20 10.12 -12.57
CA VAL A 306 -1.11 11.31 -11.70
C VAL A 306 -0.15 12.37 -12.27
N SER A 307 0.90 11.94 -12.97
CA SER A 307 1.88 12.83 -13.60
C SER A 307 1.31 13.67 -14.74
N ARG A 308 0.16 13.28 -15.31
CA ARG A 308 -0.49 13.94 -16.45
C ARG A 308 -1.59 14.93 -16.04
N LEU A 309 -1.87 15.07 -14.75
CA LEU A 309 -2.91 15.95 -14.21
C LEU A 309 -2.39 17.37 -13.93
N PRO A 310 -3.27 18.39 -13.98
CA PRO A 310 -2.94 19.76 -13.59
C PRO A 310 -2.49 19.86 -12.12
N PRO A 311 -1.78 20.95 -11.72
CA PRO A 311 -1.08 21.05 -10.44
C PRO A 311 -1.95 20.72 -9.21
N GLY A 312 -3.16 21.27 -9.10
CA GLY A 312 -4.05 21.06 -7.95
C GLY A 312 -4.37 19.58 -7.67
N PRO A 313 -5.07 18.88 -8.58
CA PRO A 313 -5.34 17.44 -8.45
C PRO A 313 -4.08 16.60 -8.30
N ARG A 314 -2.97 17.00 -8.94
CA ARG A 314 -1.67 16.32 -8.85
C ARG A 314 -1.07 16.36 -7.43
N HIS A 315 -1.19 17.48 -6.70
CA HIS A 315 -0.70 17.57 -5.32
C HIS A 315 -1.50 16.68 -4.37
N LEU A 316 -2.85 16.70 -4.48
CA LEU A 316 -3.72 15.84 -3.70
C LEU A 316 -3.39 14.35 -3.91
N LEU A 317 -3.31 13.91 -5.16
CA LEU A 317 -3.03 12.50 -5.47
C LEU A 317 -1.61 12.06 -5.09
N ARG A 318 -0.64 12.99 -5.05
CA ARG A 318 0.69 12.73 -4.47
C ARG A 318 0.61 12.50 -2.96
N ALA A 319 -0.22 13.26 -2.24
CA ALA A 319 -0.46 13.05 -0.82
C ALA A 319 -1.18 11.72 -0.57
N VAL A 320 -2.18 11.36 -1.38
CA VAL A 320 -2.83 10.03 -1.35
C VAL A 320 -1.81 8.91 -1.54
N ALA A 321 -0.93 9.03 -2.55
CA ALA A 321 0.11 8.04 -2.79
C ALA A 321 1.14 7.98 -1.63
N ALA A 322 1.46 9.12 -1.01
CA ALA A 322 2.30 9.16 0.18
C ALA A 322 1.65 8.47 1.38
N SER A 323 0.36 8.71 1.61
CA SER A 323 -0.46 8.03 2.61
C SER A 323 -0.45 6.52 2.40
N GLY A 324 -0.64 6.05 1.15
CA GLY A 324 -0.58 4.63 0.83
C GLY A 324 0.77 3.97 1.13
N ARG A 325 1.89 4.66 0.84
CA ARG A 325 3.22 4.16 1.22
C ARG A 325 3.38 4.06 2.73
N ALA A 326 2.94 5.09 3.45
CA ALA A 326 2.99 5.14 4.91
C ALA A 326 2.18 3.98 5.52
N HIS A 327 0.96 3.78 5.03
CA HIS A 327 0.04 2.72 5.45
C HIS A 327 0.65 1.32 5.28
N VAL A 328 1.19 1.04 4.08
CA VAL A 328 1.85 -0.24 3.78
C VAL A 328 3.09 -0.44 4.66
N ALA A 329 3.94 0.59 4.78
CA ALA A 329 5.17 0.51 5.57
C ALA A 329 4.87 0.23 7.05
N PHE A 330 3.92 0.95 7.65
CA PHE A 330 3.51 0.74 9.03
C PHE A 330 3.02 -0.71 9.25
N LEU A 331 2.09 -1.19 8.42
CA LEU A 331 1.51 -2.52 8.59
C LEU A 331 2.52 -3.63 8.32
N ASN A 332 3.39 -3.49 7.32
CA ASN A 332 4.43 -4.47 7.06
C ASN A 332 5.42 -4.54 8.23
N ARG A 333 5.83 -3.39 8.77
CA ARG A 333 6.70 -3.32 9.95
C ARG A 333 6.04 -3.98 11.15
N LEU A 334 4.79 -3.62 11.43
CA LEU A 334 3.99 -4.18 12.52
C LEU A 334 3.83 -5.69 12.41
N ARG A 335 3.54 -6.21 11.20
CA ARG A 335 3.39 -7.64 10.93
C ARG A 335 4.70 -8.40 11.11
N ALA A 336 5.80 -7.86 10.59
CA ALA A 336 7.13 -8.47 10.72
C ALA A 336 7.58 -8.50 12.19
N ASP A 337 7.46 -7.38 12.91
CA ASP A 337 7.82 -7.27 14.33
C ASP A 337 6.98 -8.20 15.20
N MET A 338 5.67 -8.27 14.95
CA MET A 338 4.78 -9.17 15.69
C MET A 338 5.08 -10.65 15.41
N PHE A 339 5.34 -11.00 14.15
CA PHE A 339 5.76 -12.35 13.79
C PHE A 339 7.06 -12.73 14.50
N ASP A 340 8.07 -11.85 14.47
CA ASP A 340 9.37 -12.07 15.10
C ASP A 340 9.24 -12.25 16.62
N ALA A 341 8.45 -11.40 17.28
CA ALA A 341 8.22 -11.48 18.72
C ALA A 341 7.53 -12.80 19.12
N LEU A 342 6.48 -13.19 18.40
CA LEU A 342 5.77 -14.45 18.66
C LEU A 342 6.64 -15.67 18.37
N ALA A 343 7.39 -15.67 17.26
CA ALA A 343 8.29 -16.76 16.91
C ALA A 343 9.42 -16.92 17.95
N ALA A 344 10.00 -15.81 18.38
CA ALA A 344 11.01 -15.80 19.44
C ALA A 344 10.46 -16.34 20.77
N SER A 345 9.19 -16.07 21.10
CA SER A 345 8.56 -16.56 22.32
C SER A 345 8.30 -18.08 22.34
N LEU A 346 8.21 -18.74 21.17
CA LEU A 346 8.00 -20.19 21.08
C LEU A 346 9.28 -21.00 20.95
N GLY A 347 10.31 -20.45 20.31
CA GLY A 347 11.50 -21.21 19.95
C GLY A 347 12.45 -21.43 21.12
N ARG A 348 12.87 -22.68 21.36
CA ARG A 348 14.09 -22.95 22.14
C ARG A 348 15.27 -22.51 21.29
N GLY A 349 15.86 -21.34 21.58
CA GLY A 349 16.87 -20.72 20.72
C GLY A 349 16.30 -20.03 19.46
N GLY A 350 15.00 -19.69 19.43
CA GLY A 350 14.37 -18.91 18.36
C GLY A 350 13.93 -19.70 17.11
N THR A 351 13.90 -21.04 17.15
CA THR A 351 13.41 -21.89 16.05
C THR A 351 11.97 -22.35 16.29
N VAL A 352 11.08 -22.06 15.35
CA VAL A 352 9.67 -22.51 15.34
C VAL A 352 9.47 -23.60 14.31
N SER A 353 8.52 -24.52 14.53
CA SER A 353 8.12 -25.45 13.49
C SER A 353 7.35 -24.72 12.38
N GLU A 354 7.30 -25.31 11.18
CA GLU A 354 6.59 -24.70 10.06
C GLU A 354 5.10 -24.49 10.34
N LEU A 355 4.47 -25.45 11.03
CA LEU A 355 3.07 -25.36 11.45
C LEU A 355 2.84 -24.17 12.41
N GLU A 356 3.77 -23.96 13.34
CA GLU A 356 3.70 -22.86 14.31
C GLU A 356 3.92 -21.52 13.65
N ALA A 357 4.90 -21.44 12.75
CA ALA A 357 5.15 -20.26 11.92
C ALA A 357 3.89 -19.90 11.12
N LYS A 358 3.27 -20.87 10.45
CA LYS A 358 2.00 -20.69 9.71
C LYS A 358 0.85 -20.23 10.61
N ALA A 359 0.72 -20.79 11.81
CA ALA A 359 -0.28 -20.37 12.79
C ALA A 359 -0.05 -18.93 13.31
N ILE A 360 1.21 -18.56 13.58
CA ILE A 360 1.59 -17.20 13.97
C ILE A 360 1.29 -16.21 12.83
N ALA A 361 1.78 -16.48 11.62
CA ALA A 361 1.54 -15.63 10.46
C ALA A 361 0.04 -15.41 10.22
N ARG A 362 -0.76 -16.47 10.35
CA ARG A 362 -2.22 -16.38 10.26
C ARG A 362 -2.81 -15.48 11.33
N PHE A 363 -2.44 -15.65 12.60
CA PHE A 363 -2.91 -14.79 13.67
C PHE A 363 -2.58 -13.33 13.38
N VAL A 364 -1.32 -13.04 13.01
CA VAL A 364 -0.84 -11.69 12.68
C VAL A 364 -1.62 -11.11 11.49
N ASN A 365 -1.84 -11.88 10.43
CA ASN A 365 -2.64 -11.47 9.28
C ASN A 365 -4.07 -11.12 9.69
N VAL A 366 -4.75 -11.97 10.46
CA VAL A 366 -6.13 -11.72 10.93
C VAL A 366 -6.18 -10.49 11.86
N ALA A 367 -5.24 -10.38 12.79
CA ALA A 367 -5.14 -9.23 13.70
C ALA A 367 -4.96 -7.91 12.94
N THR A 368 -4.19 -7.93 11.85
CA THR A 368 -3.86 -6.75 11.03
C THR A 368 -4.74 -6.59 9.77
N GLY A 369 -5.94 -7.19 9.77
CA GLY A 369 -6.96 -6.91 8.74
C GLY A 369 -6.94 -7.80 7.49
N ARG A 370 -6.13 -8.86 7.45
CA ARG A 370 -5.96 -9.76 6.30
C ARG A 370 -6.59 -11.13 6.55
N GLY A 371 -7.92 -11.13 6.68
CA GLY A 371 -8.70 -12.36 6.85
C GLY A 371 -8.71 -13.24 5.60
N SER A 372 -8.80 -14.55 5.81
CA SER A 372 -8.97 -15.53 4.72
C SER A 372 -10.40 -15.50 4.20
N LEU A 373 -10.60 -15.46 2.87
CA LEU A 373 -11.93 -15.58 2.25
C LEU A 373 -12.30 -17.05 1.92
N GLY A 374 -11.48 -18.02 2.35
CA GLY A 374 -11.73 -19.44 2.08
C GLY A 374 -11.79 -19.74 0.58
N GLU A 375 -12.87 -20.40 0.15
CA GLU A 375 -13.12 -20.77 -1.25
C GLU A 375 -13.55 -19.58 -2.12
N LEU A 376 -14.03 -18.50 -1.50
CA LEU A 376 -14.37 -17.24 -2.19
C LEU A 376 -13.13 -16.42 -2.61
N LYS A 377 -11.92 -16.96 -2.46
CA LYS A 377 -10.67 -16.32 -2.90
C LYS A 377 -10.66 -15.97 -4.39
N LEU A 378 -11.26 -16.80 -5.25
CA LEU A 378 -11.37 -16.55 -6.70
C LEU A 378 -12.34 -15.40 -7.00
N ALA A 379 -13.39 -15.25 -6.20
CA ALA A 379 -14.32 -14.12 -6.30
C ALA A 379 -13.79 -12.84 -5.63
N ALA A 380 -12.63 -12.88 -4.95
CA ALA A 380 -12.12 -11.77 -4.15
C ALA A 380 -11.89 -10.48 -4.96
N GLU A 381 -11.47 -10.59 -6.22
CA GLU A 381 -11.29 -9.43 -7.09
C GLU A 381 -12.62 -8.77 -7.44
N THR A 382 -13.69 -9.54 -7.65
CA THR A 382 -15.05 -9.01 -7.88
C THR A 382 -15.66 -8.47 -6.58
N LEU A 383 -15.50 -9.20 -5.48
CA LEU A 383 -15.92 -8.77 -4.15
C LEU A 383 -15.23 -7.47 -3.72
N SER A 384 -13.97 -7.25 -4.09
CA SER A 384 -13.26 -6.00 -3.81
C SER A 384 -13.74 -4.82 -4.66
N LYS A 385 -14.53 -5.01 -5.72
CA LYS A 385 -15.17 -3.90 -6.45
C LYS A 385 -16.48 -3.50 -5.78
N LEU A 386 -17.21 -4.49 -5.27
CA LEU A 386 -18.49 -4.30 -4.59
C LEU A 386 -18.33 -3.84 -3.14
N PHE A 387 -17.41 -4.46 -2.40
CA PHE A 387 -17.14 -4.20 -0.99
C PHE A 387 -15.86 -3.39 -0.79
N PHE A 388 -15.85 -2.55 0.24
CA PHE A 388 -14.76 -1.63 0.57
C PHE A 388 -13.46 -2.34 0.95
N ALA A 389 -13.52 -3.28 1.88
CA ALA A 389 -12.36 -4.03 2.37
C ALA A 389 -12.80 -5.45 2.81
N PRO A 390 -13.02 -6.38 1.86
CA PRO A 390 -13.62 -7.69 2.16
C PRO A 390 -12.74 -8.54 3.09
N ARG A 391 -11.41 -8.53 2.96
CA ARG A 391 -10.54 -9.29 3.88
C ARG A 391 -10.49 -8.67 5.27
N PHE A 392 -10.60 -7.35 5.35
CA PHE A 392 -10.71 -6.65 6.63
C PHE A 392 -11.98 -7.09 7.38
N VAL A 393 -13.14 -7.06 6.72
CA VAL A 393 -14.40 -7.55 7.30
C VAL A 393 -14.27 -9.01 7.74
N ALA A 394 -13.79 -9.89 6.85
CA ALA A 394 -13.57 -11.30 7.16
C ALA A 394 -12.64 -11.51 8.38
N SER A 395 -11.61 -10.68 8.51
CA SER A 395 -10.69 -10.75 9.64
C SER A 395 -11.38 -10.47 10.98
N ARG A 396 -12.37 -9.57 11.03
CA ARG A 396 -13.10 -9.25 12.26
C ARG A 396 -13.98 -10.43 12.69
N PHE A 397 -14.67 -11.06 11.73
CA PHE A 397 -15.40 -12.31 11.98
C PHE A 397 -14.48 -13.43 12.47
N GLN A 398 -13.34 -13.63 11.81
CA GLN A 398 -12.35 -14.65 12.19
C GLN A 398 -11.76 -14.40 13.58
N TRP A 399 -11.49 -13.14 13.92
CA TRP A 399 -10.97 -12.78 15.23
C TRP A 399 -12.00 -13.04 16.33
N ILE A 400 -13.24 -12.57 16.17
CA ILE A 400 -14.32 -12.79 17.15
C ILE A 400 -14.63 -14.28 17.33
N ALA A 401 -14.64 -15.04 16.24
CA ALA A 401 -14.85 -16.48 16.31
C ALA A 401 -13.70 -17.22 17.00
N GLY A 402 -12.60 -16.55 17.37
CA GLY A 402 -11.40 -17.18 17.94
C GLY A 402 -10.67 -18.05 16.94
N GLN A 403 -10.92 -17.85 15.65
CA GLN A 403 -10.51 -18.75 14.56
C GLN A 403 -8.99 -19.06 14.58
N PRO A 404 -8.08 -18.08 14.77
CA PRO A 404 -6.64 -18.37 14.92
C PRO A 404 -6.27 -19.41 15.99
N LEU A 405 -7.12 -19.64 17.00
CA LEU A 405 -6.87 -20.59 18.09
C LEU A 405 -7.12 -22.06 17.72
N TYR A 406 -7.93 -22.35 16.69
CA TYR A 406 -8.31 -23.74 16.32
C TYR A 406 -8.23 -24.04 14.82
N GLY A 407 -8.03 -23.03 13.96
CA GLY A 407 -7.53 -23.26 12.60
C GLY A 407 -8.57 -23.59 11.50
N ALA A 408 -9.87 -23.66 11.79
CA ALA A 408 -10.90 -24.22 10.89
C ALA A 408 -10.98 -23.70 9.45
N LEU A 409 -10.65 -22.43 9.16
CA LEU A 409 -10.92 -21.82 7.83
C LEU A 409 -9.69 -21.63 6.92
N ALA A 410 -8.50 -22.06 7.33
CA ALA A 410 -7.31 -21.90 6.49
C ALA A 410 -6.60 -23.22 6.34
N LYS A 411 -6.27 -23.44 5.08
CA LYS A 411 -5.60 -24.61 4.58
C LYS A 411 -4.19 -24.20 4.15
N ASP A 412 -3.23 -25.07 4.35
CA ASP A 412 -1.90 -24.94 3.77
C ASP A 412 -1.94 -25.18 2.25
N GLU A 413 -0.78 -25.13 1.60
CA GLU A 413 -0.63 -25.34 0.15
C GLU A 413 -1.15 -26.72 -0.31
N LEU A 414 -1.21 -27.70 0.60
CA LEU A 414 -1.70 -29.06 0.35
C LEU A 414 -3.18 -29.22 0.73
N GLY A 415 -3.88 -28.13 1.05
CA GLY A 415 -5.29 -28.18 1.43
C GLY A 415 -5.55 -28.60 2.89
N ARG A 416 -4.50 -28.77 3.72
CA ARG A 416 -4.62 -29.27 5.10
C ARG A 416 -4.90 -28.14 6.09
N PRO A 417 -5.80 -28.31 7.06
CA PRO A 417 -6.08 -27.28 8.06
C PRO A 417 -4.83 -26.84 8.85
N ILE A 418 -4.56 -25.54 8.90
CA ILE A 418 -3.48 -24.96 9.72
C ILE A 418 -4.00 -24.87 11.17
N ARG A 419 -3.75 -25.91 11.96
CA ARG A 419 -4.13 -25.99 13.37
C ARG A 419 -2.91 -25.70 14.27
N PRO A 420 -2.99 -24.72 15.20
CA PRO A 420 -1.92 -24.53 16.17
C PRO A 420 -1.85 -25.73 17.12
N ASN A 421 -0.65 -26.11 17.55
CA ASN A 421 -0.50 -27.05 18.67
C ASN A 421 -0.81 -26.35 20.00
N ARG A 422 -0.88 -27.10 21.10
CA ARG A 422 -1.29 -26.57 22.42
C ARG A 422 -0.43 -25.39 22.90
N ARG A 423 0.89 -25.42 22.65
CA ARG A 423 1.78 -24.32 23.06
C ARG A 423 1.55 -23.05 22.25
N THR A 424 1.39 -23.17 20.92
CA THR A 424 1.05 -22.03 20.06
C THR A 424 -0.35 -21.51 20.37
N GLN A 425 -1.32 -22.40 20.59
CA GLN A 425 -2.67 -22.00 20.99
C GLN A 425 -2.65 -21.20 22.29
N MET A 426 -1.88 -21.62 23.29
CA MET A 426 -1.72 -20.89 24.55
C MET A 426 -1.06 -19.53 24.34
N LEU A 427 -0.02 -19.44 23.49
CA LEU A 427 0.57 -18.15 23.13
C LEU A 427 -0.45 -17.22 22.47
N LEU A 428 -1.18 -17.70 21.48
CA LEU A 428 -2.19 -16.91 20.77
C LEU A 428 -3.32 -16.49 21.72
N ALA A 429 -3.76 -17.36 22.63
CA ALA A 429 -4.75 -17.01 23.66
C ALA A 429 -4.24 -15.90 24.59
N LYS A 430 -2.95 -15.91 24.97
CA LYS A 430 -2.33 -14.80 25.71
C LYS A 430 -2.36 -13.49 24.91
N GLU A 431 -2.21 -13.54 23.59
CA GLU A 431 -2.34 -12.35 22.75
C GLU A 431 -3.77 -11.78 22.74
N TYR A 432 -4.81 -12.63 22.69
CA TYR A 432 -6.18 -12.17 22.86
C TYR A 432 -6.38 -11.49 24.23
N ALA A 433 -5.90 -12.13 25.30
CA ALA A 433 -5.96 -11.56 26.64
C ALA A 433 -5.24 -10.21 26.71
N ARG A 434 -4.02 -10.11 26.16
CA ARG A 434 -3.25 -8.86 26.07
C ARG A 434 -4.00 -7.77 25.30
N THR A 435 -4.64 -8.10 24.17
CA THR A 435 -5.47 -7.15 23.44
C THR A 435 -6.58 -6.59 24.33
N PHE A 436 -7.36 -7.45 25.00
CA PHE A 436 -8.44 -7.00 25.89
C PHE A 436 -7.93 -6.18 27.09
N THR A 437 -6.83 -6.59 27.72
CA THR A 437 -6.18 -5.81 28.78
C THR A 437 -5.75 -4.44 28.27
N GLY A 438 -5.10 -4.37 27.11
CA GLY A 438 -4.65 -3.12 26.49
C GLY A 438 -5.80 -2.16 26.19
N ILE A 439 -6.93 -2.69 25.72
CA ILE A 439 -8.15 -1.88 25.49
C ILE A 439 -8.76 -1.42 26.80
N GLY A 440 -8.82 -2.28 27.81
CA GLY A 440 -9.31 -1.90 29.14
C GLY A 440 -8.48 -0.75 29.73
N LEU A 441 -7.16 -0.83 29.61
CA LEU A 441 -6.24 0.24 30.01
C LEU A 441 -6.45 1.52 29.19
N PHE A 442 -6.55 1.40 27.86
CA PHE A 442 -6.83 2.55 26.99
C PHE A 442 -8.16 3.23 27.36
N MET A 443 -9.23 2.46 27.46
CA MET A 443 -10.56 2.95 27.82
C MET A 443 -10.55 3.62 29.19
N SER A 444 -9.91 3.00 30.18
CA SER A 444 -9.77 3.58 31.51
C SER A 444 -9.00 4.91 31.45
N SER A 445 -7.94 4.99 30.65
CA SER A 445 -7.18 6.24 30.48
C SER A 445 -7.99 7.35 29.82
N VAL A 446 -8.81 7.04 28.81
CA VAL A 446 -9.69 8.02 28.17
C VAL A 446 -10.79 8.46 29.13
N ILE A 447 -11.41 7.53 29.86
CA ILE A 447 -12.40 7.83 30.90
C ILE A 447 -11.80 8.75 31.96
N MET A 448 -10.58 8.46 32.44
CA MET A 448 -9.88 9.31 33.41
C MET A 448 -9.57 10.70 32.84
N ALA A 449 -9.18 10.79 31.57
CA ALA A 449 -8.93 12.06 30.91
C ALA A 449 -10.23 12.89 30.73
N LEU A 450 -11.33 12.25 30.35
CA LEU A 450 -12.65 12.88 30.28
C LEU A 450 -13.12 13.33 31.65
N TYR A 451 -12.98 12.49 32.68
CA TYR A 451 -13.28 12.85 34.05
C TYR A 451 -12.50 14.09 34.52
N ALA A 452 -11.20 14.14 34.23
CA ALA A 452 -10.37 15.30 34.56
C ALA A 452 -10.75 16.57 33.77
N ALA A 453 -11.22 16.42 32.52
CA ALA A 453 -11.54 17.54 31.64
C ALA A 453 -12.95 18.11 31.86
N ILE A 454 -13.95 17.24 32.07
CA ILE A 454 -15.38 17.60 32.06
C ILE A 454 -16.20 16.93 33.19
N GLY A 455 -15.55 16.24 34.14
CA GLY A 455 -16.21 15.67 35.33
C GLY A 455 -16.90 14.31 35.11
N LEU A 456 -17.57 13.82 36.17
CA LEU A 456 -18.32 12.55 36.13
C LEU A 456 -19.50 12.63 35.14
N PRO A 457 -19.90 11.50 34.54
CA PRO A 457 -21.14 11.43 33.78
C PRO A 457 -22.31 11.73 34.74
N GLY A 458 -22.95 12.90 34.58
CA GLY A 458 -24.07 13.39 35.40
C GLY A 458 -25.42 13.32 34.68
N GLU A 459 -26.53 13.65 35.34
CA GLU A 459 -27.91 13.44 34.81
C GLU A 459 -28.25 14.19 33.50
N GLU A 460 -27.43 15.17 33.11
CA GLU A 460 -27.43 15.83 31.80
C GLU A 460 -26.18 15.44 30.98
N GLU A 461 -25.89 14.14 30.89
CA GLU A 461 -24.62 13.53 30.42
C GLU A 461 -23.97 14.26 29.23
N GLU A 462 -22.80 14.89 29.47
CA GLU A 462 -21.90 15.35 28.40
C GLU A 462 -21.21 14.17 27.72
N TRP A 463 -21.00 13.06 28.45
CA TRP A 463 -20.42 11.83 27.93
C TRP A 463 -20.90 10.58 28.67
N ASP A 464 -20.95 9.43 27.99
CA ASP A 464 -21.26 8.13 28.58
C ASP A 464 -20.80 6.94 27.70
N ILE A 465 -21.02 5.71 28.17
CA ILE A 465 -20.68 4.47 27.45
C ILE A 465 -21.87 3.51 27.46
N GLU A 466 -22.37 3.19 26.27
CA GLU A 466 -23.48 2.24 26.11
C GLU A 466 -22.99 0.79 26.25
N THR A 467 -23.56 -0.01 27.16
CA THR A 467 -23.10 -1.39 27.40
C THR A 467 -23.96 -2.46 26.72
N SER A 468 -25.07 -2.10 26.08
CA SER A 468 -25.96 -3.05 25.43
C SER A 468 -25.42 -3.54 24.07
N PRO A 469 -25.18 -4.86 23.88
CA PRO A 469 -24.64 -5.39 22.62
C PRO A 469 -25.62 -5.32 21.46
N ILE A 470 -26.89 -5.02 21.69
CA ILE A 470 -27.89 -4.80 20.62
C ILE A 470 -28.03 -3.33 20.21
N SER A 471 -27.31 -2.43 20.86
CA SER A 471 -27.23 -1.00 20.52
C SER A 471 -26.17 -0.76 19.44
N SER A 472 -26.41 0.22 18.56
CA SER A 472 -25.39 0.65 17.59
C SER A 472 -24.17 1.30 18.27
N ASP A 473 -24.33 1.74 19.52
CA ASP A 473 -23.30 2.45 20.30
C ASP A 473 -22.61 1.57 21.35
N PHE A 474 -22.81 0.25 21.32
CA PHE A 474 -22.20 -0.72 22.25
C PHE A 474 -20.69 -0.50 22.49
N LEU A 475 -20.25 -0.14 23.68
CA LEU A 475 -18.87 0.16 24.09
C LEU A 475 -18.21 1.34 23.34
N LYS A 476 -18.99 2.19 22.65
CA LYS A 476 -18.49 3.48 22.19
C LYS A 476 -18.47 4.46 23.33
N ILE A 477 -17.46 5.34 23.30
CA ILE A 477 -17.45 6.55 24.13
C ILE A 477 -18.33 7.57 23.40
N ARG A 478 -19.43 7.99 24.02
CA ARG A 478 -20.31 9.02 23.49
C ARG A 478 -19.98 10.33 24.18
N ILE A 479 -19.78 11.40 23.42
CA ILE A 479 -19.54 12.75 23.92
C ILE A 479 -20.51 13.67 23.15
N GLY A 480 -21.61 14.06 23.77
CA GLY A 480 -22.70 14.79 23.12
C GLY A 480 -23.21 14.09 21.85
N THR A 481 -22.97 14.68 20.68
CA THR A 481 -23.35 14.12 19.37
C THR A 481 -22.26 13.27 18.71
N ARG A 482 -21.09 13.12 19.34
CA ARG A 482 -19.99 12.37 18.75
C ARG A 482 -19.75 11.03 19.46
N ARG A 483 -19.33 10.03 18.69
CA ARG A 483 -19.03 8.68 19.18
C ARG A 483 -17.61 8.28 18.76
N ILE A 484 -16.88 7.64 19.66
CA ILE A 484 -15.59 6.99 19.38
C ILE A 484 -15.77 5.48 19.53
N ASP A 485 -15.41 4.71 18.50
CA ASP A 485 -15.30 3.26 18.53
C ASP A 485 -13.81 2.87 18.67
N PRO A 486 -13.37 2.45 19.88
CA PRO A 486 -12.01 2.03 20.16
C PRO A 486 -11.74 0.57 19.76
N PHE A 487 -12.76 -0.15 19.25
CA PHE A 487 -12.72 -1.58 18.94
C PHE A 487 -12.41 -1.88 17.47
N TRP A 488 -11.78 -0.94 16.74
CA TRP A 488 -11.20 -1.16 15.40
C TRP A 488 -12.14 -1.89 14.41
N GLY A 489 -13.46 -1.72 14.56
CA GLY A 489 -14.51 -2.35 13.75
C GLY A 489 -15.01 -3.73 14.18
N VAL A 490 -14.46 -4.34 15.24
CA VAL A 490 -14.97 -5.58 15.85
C VAL A 490 -16.37 -5.38 16.42
N GLN A 491 -16.59 -4.23 17.05
CA GLN A 491 -17.86 -3.89 17.69
C GLN A 491 -19.06 -4.03 16.75
N GLN A 492 -18.94 -3.59 15.50
CA GLN A 492 -20.03 -3.66 14.51
C GLN A 492 -20.44 -5.12 14.21
N VAL A 493 -19.49 -6.06 14.27
CA VAL A 493 -19.74 -7.48 14.08
C VAL A 493 -20.38 -8.09 15.34
N VAL A 494 -19.95 -7.68 16.53
CA VAL A 494 -20.59 -8.09 17.80
C VAL A 494 -22.05 -7.63 17.83
N VAL A 495 -22.32 -6.37 17.49
CA VAL A 495 -23.68 -5.82 17.44
C VAL A 495 -24.53 -6.53 16.40
N PHE A 496 -23.97 -6.81 15.22
CA PHE A 496 -24.65 -7.59 14.19
C PHE A 496 -25.07 -8.97 14.72
N PHE A 497 -24.13 -9.75 15.30
CA PHE A 497 -24.44 -11.07 15.86
C PHE A 497 -25.44 -11.00 17.01
N ALA A 498 -25.28 -10.06 17.94
CA ALA A 498 -26.19 -9.89 19.06
C ALA A 498 -27.63 -9.64 18.59
N ARG A 499 -27.82 -8.80 17.56
CA ARG A 499 -29.15 -8.55 16.96
C ARG A 499 -29.72 -9.78 16.26
N GLN A 500 -28.88 -10.55 15.55
CA GLN A 500 -29.32 -11.79 14.89
C GLN A 500 -29.73 -12.85 15.91
N VAL A 501 -28.93 -13.08 16.95
CA VAL A 501 -29.19 -14.10 17.98
C VAL A 501 -30.38 -13.71 18.86
N THR A 502 -30.44 -12.46 19.32
CA THR A 502 -31.51 -12.03 20.24
C THR A 502 -32.82 -11.67 19.53
N GLY A 503 -32.77 -11.37 18.23
CA GLY A 503 -33.90 -10.77 17.52
C GLY A 503 -34.35 -9.42 18.08
N LYS A 504 -33.46 -8.68 18.75
CA LYS A 504 -33.78 -7.39 19.38
C LYS A 504 -32.81 -6.32 18.93
N VAL A 505 -33.30 -5.08 18.86
CA VAL A 505 -32.49 -3.89 18.62
C VAL A 505 -32.80 -2.83 19.67
N LYS A 506 -31.76 -2.15 20.17
CA LYS A 506 -31.94 -0.93 20.98
C LYS A 506 -31.91 0.28 20.04
N THR A 507 -32.97 1.08 20.08
CA THR A 507 -33.10 2.30 19.29
C THR A 507 -32.30 3.44 19.90
N THR A 508 -32.10 4.54 19.15
CA THR A 508 -31.43 5.75 19.64
C THR A 508 -32.14 6.37 20.86
N TYR A 509 -33.45 6.15 21.01
CA TYR A 509 -34.24 6.62 22.16
C TYR A 509 -34.15 5.70 23.39
N GLY A 510 -33.38 4.61 23.29
CA GLY A 510 -33.21 3.64 24.37
C GLY A 510 -34.20 2.48 24.37
N ASP A 511 -35.26 2.54 23.54
CA ASP A 511 -36.27 1.49 23.47
C ASP A 511 -35.71 0.21 22.85
N VAL A 512 -36.02 -0.93 23.47
CA VAL A 512 -35.73 -2.26 22.93
C VAL A 512 -36.91 -2.74 22.10
N VAL A 513 -36.67 -3.00 20.82
CA VAL A 513 -37.69 -3.38 19.84
C VAL A 513 -37.38 -4.77 19.29
N SER A 514 -38.41 -5.61 19.14
CA SER A 514 -38.32 -6.91 18.48
C SER A 514 -38.12 -6.76 16.97
N LEU A 515 -37.24 -7.59 16.41
CA LEU A 515 -36.97 -7.75 14.98
C LEU A 515 -37.77 -8.92 14.37
N GLU A 516 -38.54 -9.64 15.18
CA GLU A 516 -39.38 -10.78 14.77
C GLU A 516 -40.80 -10.33 14.41
N GLU A 517 -41.28 -9.25 15.06
CA GLU A 517 -42.54 -8.61 14.72
C GLU A 517 -42.33 -7.69 13.52
N GLY A 518 -42.61 -8.20 12.31
CA GLY A 518 -42.63 -7.45 11.05
C GLY A 518 -43.74 -6.39 10.96
N ALA A 519 -43.97 -5.61 12.02
CA ALA A 519 -44.91 -4.50 11.99
C ALA A 519 -44.46 -3.52 10.89
N PHE A 520 -45.40 -3.14 10.03
CA PHE A 520 -45.17 -2.29 8.86
C PHE A 520 -44.34 -1.04 9.21
N GLY A 521 -43.13 -0.93 8.65
CA GLY A 521 -42.18 0.15 8.89
C GLY A 521 -41.17 -0.06 10.03
N ARG A 522 -41.08 -1.26 10.62
CA ARG A 522 -40.03 -1.64 11.57
C ARG A 522 -38.99 -2.55 10.93
N ASN A 523 -37.75 -2.45 11.41
CA ASN A 523 -36.64 -3.27 10.93
C ASN A 523 -36.82 -4.74 11.34
N THR A 524 -36.53 -5.65 10.42
CA THR A 524 -36.48 -7.10 10.62
C THR A 524 -35.02 -7.58 10.78
N ARG A 525 -34.84 -8.86 11.15
CA ARG A 525 -33.50 -9.50 11.12
C ARG A 525 -32.87 -9.46 9.73
N PHE A 526 -33.69 -9.60 8.68
CA PHE A 526 -33.25 -9.49 7.29
C PHE A 526 -32.78 -8.07 6.96
N ASP A 527 -33.52 -7.04 7.40
CA ASP A 527 -33.10 -5.65 7.22
C ASP A 527 -31.77 -5.36 7.92
N VAL A 528 -31.53 -5.96 9.09
CA VAL A 528 -30.23 -5.85 9.77
C VAL A 528 -29.10 -6.47 8.93
N LEU A 529 -29.34 -7.61 8.29
CA LEU A 529 -28.37 -8.25 7.39
C LEU A 529 -28.09 -7.39 6.15
N VAL A 530 -29.14 -6.91 5.48
CA VAL A 530 -29.03 -6.06 4.28
C VAL A 530 -28.30 -4.77 4.62
N ASN A 531 -28.66 -4.10 5.73
CA ASN A 531 -28.01 -2.87 6.16
C ASN A 531 -26.55 -3.09 6.56
N PHE A 532 -26.23 -4.23 7.21
CA PHE A 532 -24.85 -4.60 7.47
C PHE A 532 -24.07 -4.78 6.17
N GLY A 533 -24.60 -5.52 5.19
CA GLY A 533 -23.98 -5.70 3.87
C GLY A 533 -23.77 -4.37 3.14
N ARG A 534 -24.79 -3.51 3.13
CA ARG A 534 -24.74 -2.15 2.57
C ARG A 534 -23.62 -1.31 3.20
N SER A 535 -23.44 -1.40 4.52
CA SER A 535 -22.37 -0.68 5.22
C SER A 535 -20.96 -1.10 4.82
N LYS A 536 -20.80 -2.26 4.16
CA LYS A 536 -19.51 -2.78 3.70
C LYS A 536 -19.24 -2.51 2.23
N LEU A 537 -20.17 -1.87 1.52
CA LEU A 537 -20.00 -1.52 0.11
C LEU A 537 -18.85 -0.53 -0.10
N SER A 538 -18.23 -0.57 -1.28
CA SER A 538 -17.26 0.45 -1.69
C SER A 538 -17.90 1.84 -1.72
N PRO A 539 -17.13 2.95 -1.62
CA PRO A 539 -17.73 4.28 -1.49
C PRO A 539 -18.61 4.62 -2.69
N ALA A 540 -18.17 4.22 -3.89
CA ALA A 540 -18.94 4.35 -5.13
C ALA A 540 -20.22 3.49 -5.16
N ALA A 541 -20.16 2.24 -4.69
CA ALA A 541 -21.35 1.39 -4.62
C ALA A 541 -22.35 1.90 -3.56
N GLY A 542 -21.84 2.36 -2.40
CA GLY A 542 -22.64 3.02 -1.38
C GLY A 542 -23.26 4.34 -1.88
N ALA A 543 -22.49 5.14 -2.63
CA ALA A 543 -22.95 6.36 -3.29
C ALA A 543 -24.09 6.10 -4.27
N ALA A 544 -23.97 5.10 -5.14
CA ALA A 544 -25.04 4.71 -6.07
C ALA A 544 -26.32 4.33 -5.31
N MET A 545 -26.20 3.52 -4.26
CA MET A 545 -27.33 3.16 -3.41
C MET A 545 -27.93 4.36 -2.67
N ASN A 546 -27.11 5.31 -2.20
CA ASN A 546 -27.59 6.52 -1.52
C ASN A 546 -28.32 7.48 -2.47
N ILE A 547 -27.91 7.55 -3.75
CA ILE A 547 -28.61 8.31 -4.79
C ILE A 547 -29.98 7.67 -5.07
N LEU A 548 -30.02 6.34 -5.22
CA LEU A 548 -31.26 5.60 -5.45
C LEU A 548 -32.27 5.77 -4.30
N ASP A 549 -31.80 5.64 -3.06
CA ASP A 549 -32.66 5.76 -1.87
C ASP A 549 -32.92 7.21 -1.42
N ARG A 550 -32.24 8.18 -2.05
CA ARG A 550 -32.22 9.60 -1.69
C ARG A 550 -31.83 9.88 -0.22
N LYS A 551 -31.24 8.89 0.45
CA LYS A 551 -30.80 8.93 1.84
C LYS A 551 -29.52 8.14 2.03
N ASN A 552 -28.66 8.57 2.96
CA ASN A 552 -27.48 7.82 3.38
C ASN A 552 -27.83 6.73 4.42
N ILE A 553 -26.82 5.96 4.84
CA ILE A 553 -26.98 4.82 5.76
C ILE A 553 -27.42 5.22 7.19
N VAL A 554 -27.26 6.49 7.55
CA VAL A 554 -27.74 7.08 8.81
C VAL A 554 -29.08 7.81 8.65
N GLY A 555 -29.68 7.77 7.44
CA GLY A 555 -31.03 8.25 7.16
C GLY A 555 -31.12 9.72 6.73
N GLU A 556 -30.00 10.41 6.60
CA GLU A 556 -29.94 11.81 6.16
C GLU A 556 -30.17 11.91 4.65
N ARG A 557 -30.82 12.98 4.19
CA ARG A 557 -31.11 13.17 2.76
C ARG A 557 -29.82 13.45 1.99
N THR A 558 -29.64 12.76 0.87
CA THR A 558 -28.46 12.92 0.00
C THR A 558 -28.84 13.41 -1.39
N THR A 559 -28.02 14.30 -1.94
CA THR A 559 -28.03 14.74 -3.35
C THR A 559 -26.79 14.22 -4.08
N ALA A 560 -26.79 14.24 -5.42
CA ALA A 560 -25.62 13.85 -6.22
C ALA A 560 -24.37 14.68 -5.87
N LEU A 561 -24.54 15.96 -5.52
CA LEU A 561 -23.45 16.86 -5.11
C LEU A 561 -22.89 16.52 -3.72
N THR A 562 -23.76 16.17 -2.76
CA THR A 562 -23.28 15.75 -1.42
C THR A 562 -22.54 14.42 -1.50
N VAL A 563 -23.05 13.50 -2.33
CA VAL A 563 -22.45 12.17 -2.52
C VAL A 563 -21.09 12.27 -3.20
N SER A 564 -20.92 13.14 -4.20
CA SER A 564 -19.62 13.32 -4.87
C SER A 564 -18.57 13.92 -3.92
N ARG A 565 -18.96 14.83 -3.03
CA ARG A 565 -18.08 15.38 -1.99
C ARG A 565 -17.63 14.31 -1.00
N ASP A 566 -18.55 13.47 -0.53
CA ASP A 566 -18.27 12.44 0.49
C ASP A 566 -17.37 11.30 -0.02
N VAL A 567 -17.31 11.07 -1.34
CA VAL A 567 -16.48 10.02 -1.94
C VAL A 567 -15.13 10.52 -2.48
N THR A 568 -14.84 11.82 -2.35
CA THR A 568 -13.63 12.46 -2.89
C THR A 568 -12.82 13.25 -1.86
N ILE A 569 -13.42 13.69 -0.76
CA ILE A 569 -12.72 14.41 0.30
C ILE A 569 -12.30 13.41 1.40
N PRO A 570 -11.01 13.39 1.80
CA PRO A 570 -10.54 12.63 2.95
C PRO A 570 -11.32 12.94 4.23
N LEU A 571 -11.66 11.91 5.01
CA LEU A 571 -12.51 12.04 6.21
C LEU A 571 -11.91 12.99 7.25
N ALA A 572 -10.63 12.81 7.59
CA ALA A 572 -9.94 13.63 8.59
C ALA A 572 -9.95 15.14 8.26
N VAL A 573 -9.88 15.51 6.97
CA VAL A 573 -9.91 16.93 6.55
C VAL A 573 -11.28 17.57 6.81
N ARG A 574 -12.34 16.78 6.76
CA ARG A 574 -13.72 17.25 6.97
C ARG A 574 -14.06 17.40 8.45
N ASP A 575 -13.57 16.48 9.27
CA ASP A 575 -14.14 16.24 10.60
C ASP A 575 -13.32 16.91 11.73
N ILE A 576 -12.01 17.18 11.54
CA ILE A 576 -11.17 17.89 12.53
C ILE A 576 -11.65 19.34 12.80
N PRO A 577 -11.89 20.20 11.79
CA PRO A 577 -12.31 21.58 12.06
C PRO A 577 -13.68 21.65 12.74
N LYS A 578 -14.57 20.70 12.43
CA LYS A 578 -15.88 20.58 13.09
C LYS A 578 -15.73 20.21 14.55
N ALA A 579 -14.86 19.23 14.84
CA ALA A 579 -14.57 18.82 16.22
C ALA A 579 -14.02 19.99 17.05
N MET A 580 -13.09 20.79 16.51
CA MET A 580 -12.57 21.98 17.20
C MET A 580 -13.63 23.05 17.48
N ASN A 581 -14.54 23.28 16.53
CA ASN A 581 -15.61 24.27 16.68
C ASN A 581 -16.67 23.84 17.73
N GLU A 582 -16.92 22.55 17.88
CA GLU A 582 -18.01 22.05 18.73
C GLU A 582 -17.57 21.53 20.10
N LEU A 583 -16.35 20.99 20.22
CA LEU A 583 -15.77 20.48 21.48
C LEU A 583 -14.80 21.47 22.12
N GLY A 584 -14.52 22.60 21.47
CA GLY A 584 -13.44 23.50 21.82
C GLY A 584 -12.07 23.00 21.33
N VAL A 585 -11.06 23.87 21.40
CA VAL A 585 -9.73 23.62 20.82
C VAL A 585 -9.02 22.41 21.44
N PRO A 586 -8.92 22.25 22.78
CA PRO A 586 -8.15 21.14 23.36
C PRO A 586 -8.77 19.77 23.06
N LEU A 587 -10.08 19.62 23.31
CA LEU A 587 -10.79 18.34 23.10
C LEU A 587 -10.97 18.05 21.59
N GLY A 588 -11.18 19.08 20.77
CA GLY A 588 -11.21 18.93 19.31
C GLY A 588 -9.87 18.55 18.68
N MET A 589 -8.75 19.03 19.23
CA MET A 589 -7.41 18.60 18.80
C MET A 589 -7.15 17.14 19.18
N ALA A 590 -7.49 16.73 20.40
CA ALA A 590 -7.40 15.34 20.83
C ALA A 590 -8.28 14.41 19.95
N TRP A 591 -9.51 14.86 19.65
CA TRP A 591 -10.40 14.17 18.72
C TRP A 591 -9.75 13.98 17.35
N GLY A 592 -9.19 15.06 16.79
CA GLY A 592 -8.53 15.02 15.49
C GLY A 592 -7.33 14.09 15.45
N LEU A 593 -6.52 14.04 16.51
CA LEU A 593 -5.38 13.11 16.60
C LEU A 593 -5.83 11.64 16.63
N ILE A 594 -6.88 11.33 17.40
CA ILE A 594 -7.42 9.97 17.50
C ILE A 594 -8.06 9.53 16.18
N GLU A 595 -8.75 10.43 15.50
CA GLU A 595 -9.31 10.19 14.16
C GLU A 595 -8.22 10.02 13.10
N MET A 596 -7.19 10.87 13.12
CA MET A 596 -6.02 10.74 12.25
C MET A 596 -5.29 9.42 12.49
N ALA A 597 -5.19 8.94 13.72
CA ALA A 597 -4.63 7.63 14.03
C ALA A 597 -5.53 6.45 13.60
N GLY A 598 -6.73 6.72 13.05
CA GLY A 598 -7.61 5.70 12.49
C GLY A 598 -8.69 5.18 13.42
N MET A 599 -8.88 5.78 14.59
CA MET A 599 -9.98 5.37 15.44
C MET A 599 -11.30 5.80 14.80
N SER A 600 -12.28 4.91 14.81
CA SER A 600 -13.53 5.18 14.11
C SER A 600 -14.35 6.20 14.89
N THR A 601 -14.56 7.37 14.31
CA THR A 601 -15.41 8.43 14.85
C THR A 601 -16.75 8.47 14.13
N GLN A 602 -17.81 8.91 14.81
CA GLN A 602 -19.10 9.21 14.21
C GLN A 602 -19.60 10.54 14.73
N ASP A 603 -20.11 11.37 13.83
CA ASP A 603 -20.73 12.65 14.15
C ASP A 603 -22.20 12.58 13.76
N PHE A 604 -23.09 12.82 14.72
CA PHE A 604 -24.52 12.90 14.48
C PHE A 604 -24.91 14.38 14.42
N ALA A 605 -25.72 14.77 13.44
CA ALA A 605 -26.24 16.13 13.41
C ALA A 605 -26.92 16.46 14.76
N ARG A 606 -26.49 17.54 15.43
CA ARG A 606 -27.31 18.16 16.47
C ARG A 606 -28.66 18.47 15.82
N ASP A 607 -29.76 18.03 16.42
CA ASP A 607 -31.05 18.66 16.13
C ASP A 607 -30.84 20.16 16.39
N VAL A 608 -30.80 20.95 15.31
CA VAL A 608 -30.49 22.37 15.36
C VAL A 608 -31.55 23.02 16.24
N ASP A 609 -31.11 23.60 17.37
CA ASP A 609 -31.93 24.47 18.18
C ASP A 609 -32.34 25.68 17.33
N PRO A 610 -33.63 25.83 16.94
CA PRO A 610 -34.07 26.90 16.06
C PRO A 610 -33.78 28.30 16.62
N GLU A 611 -33.59 28.42 17.94
CA GLU A 611 -33.36 29.69 18.62
C GLU A 611 -31.94 30.23 18.44
N LYS A 612 -30.97 29.38 18.04
CA LYS A 612 -29.55 29.72 17.90
C LYS A 612 -29.09 29.98 16.46
N LEU A 613 -30.02 30.01 15.50
CA LEU A 613 -29.72 30.34 14.10
C LEU A 613 -29.54 31.86 13.90
N PRO A 614 -28.58 32.32 13.06
CA PRO A 614 -28.42 33.74 12.72
C PRO A 614 -29.71 34.32 12.12
N GLY A 615 -30.00 35.59 12.39
CA GLY A 615 -31.30 36.24 12.14
C GLY A 615 -31.88 36.09 10.71
N ARG A 616 -31.03 35.92 9.68
CA ARG A 616 -31.48 35.65 8.29
C ARG A 616 -31.99 34.22 8.05
N ILE A 617 -31.65 33.26 8.92
CA ILE A 617 -32.18 31.88 8.89
C ILE A 617 -33.37 31.73 9.85
N LYS A 618 -33.47 32.56 10.90
CA LYS A 618 -34.67 32.66 11.75
C LYS A 618 -35.94 33.03 10.97
N THR A 619 -35.84 33.86 9.93
CA THR A 619 -36.99 34.21 9.08
C THR A 619 -37.40 33.10 8.11
N LEU A 620 -36.49 32.17 7.77
CA LEU A 620 -36.78 30.97 6.97
C LEU A 620 -37.22 29.77 7.81
N ALA A 621 -36.81 29.70 9.08
CA ALA A 621 -37.19 28.65 10.03
C ALA A 621 -38.43 29.00 10.88
N GLY A 622 -38.75 30.30 11.01
CA GLY A 622 -39.87 30.83 11.80
C GLY A 622 -41.17 31.07 11.03
N LYS A 623 -41.18 30.89 9.71
CA LYS A 623 -42.43 30.72 8.96
C LYS A 623 -42.70 29.22 8.84
N PRO A 624 -43.86 28.71 9.27
CA PRO A 624 -44.33 27.44 8.76
C PRO A 624 -44.24 27.55 7.24
N SER A 625 -43.50 26.65 6.62
CA SER A 625 -43.60 26.43 5.19
C SER A 625 -45.07 26.08 4.91
N GLU A 626 -45.86 27.07 4.52
CA GLU A 626 -47.16 26.90 3.86
C GLU A 626 -47.01 26.22 2.48
N LYS A 627 -45.79 25.78 2.11
CA LYS A 627 -45.51 25.13 0.82
C LYS A 627 -44.54 23.97 1.01
N THR A 628 -44.95 22.92 1.73
CA THR A 628 -44.52 21.51 1.51
C THR A 628 -45.25 20.55 2.45
N GLY A 629 -46.57 20.55 2.32
CA GLY A 629 -47.49 19.57 2.89
C GLY A 629 -48.86 20.01 2.43
N THR A 630 -49.33 19.46 1.30
CA THR A 630 -50.65 19.79 0.76
C THR A 630 -51.70 19.56 1.85
N GLU A 631 -52.80 20.34 1.85
CA GLU A 631 -53.97 20.11 2.71
C GLU A 631 -54.37 18.63 2.74
N ALA A 632 -54.20 17.94 1.60
CA ALA A 632 -54.33 16.51 1.45
C ALA A 632 -53.51 15.68 2.45
N ASP A 633 -52.28 16.06 2.82
CA ASP A 633 -51.40 15.33 3.73
C ASP A 633 -51.78 15.54 5.21
N TYR A 634 -52.32 16.72 5.55
CA TYR A 634 -52.96 16.98 6.85
C TYR A 634 -54.23 16.15 6.99
N GLN A 635 -55.11 16.21 5.98
CA GLN A 635 -56.35 15.42 5.91
C GLN A 635 -56.06 13.91 5.94
N ARG A 636 -55.05 13.41 5.21
CA ARG A 636 -54.67 11.99 5.22
C ARG A 636 -54.25 11.50 6.60
N ARG A 637 -53.50 12.32 7.35
CA ARG A 637 -53.05 11.99 8.70
C ARG A 637 -54.16 12.08 9.73
N MET A 638 -55.07 13.04 9.57
CA MET A 638 -56.34 13.14 10.29
C MET A 638 -57.18 11.87 10.11
N THR A 639 -57.37 11.43 8.86
CA THR A 639 -58.12 10.19 8.54
C THR A 639 -57.45 8.96 9.13
N ILE A 640 -56.11 8.85 9.08
CA ILE A 640 -55.37 7.74 9.72
C ILE A 640 -55.51 7.75 11.25
N PHE A 641 -55.50 8.94 11.87
CA PHE A 641 -55.59 9.10 13.32
C PHE A 641 -56.99 8.78 13.85
N VAL A 642 -58.04 9.25 13.16
CA VAL A 642 -59.45 8.92 13.45
C VAL A 642 -59.70 7.42 13.26
N ARG A 643 -59.17 6.82 12.19
CA ARG A 643 -59.33 5.38 11.90
C ARG A 643 -58.63 4.47 12.90
N ARG A 644 -57.57 4.95 13.56
CA ARG A 644 -56.82 4.22 14.61
C ARG A 644 -57.38 4.40 16.02
N SER A 645 -58.36 5.28 16.20
CA SER A 645 -58.87 5.67 17.53
C SER A 645 -60.40 5.54 17.59
N PRO A 646 -60.94 4.30 17.53
CA PRO A 646 -62.38 4.09 17.53
C PRO A 646 -63.03 4.67 18.80
N GLY A 647 -64.02 5.56 18.60
CA GLY A 647 -64.77 6.20 19.68
C GLY A 647 -64.28 7.58 20.13
N LEU A 648 -63.50 8.30 19.31
CA LEU A 648 -63.27 9.75 19.45
C LEU A 648 -64.09 10.50 18.39
N THR A 649 -64.72 11.62 18.76
CA THR A 649 -65.34 12.52 17.76
C THR A 649 -64.25 13.25 16.96
N LEU A 650 -64.60 13.80 15.79
CA LEU A 650 -63.64 14.49 14.92
C LEU A 650 -62.95 15.67 15.66
N SER A 651 -63.72 16.45 16.42
CA SER A 651 -63.22 17.57 17.23
C SER A 651 -62.27 17.12 18.34
N GLN A 652 -62.55 15.96 18.94
CA GLN A 652 -61.69 15.35 19.95
C GLN A 652 -60.38 14.81 19.36
N ALA A 653 -60.44 14.23 18.16
CA ALA A 653 -59.28 13.76 17.42
C ALA A 653 -58.36 14.93 17.00
N GLU A 654 -58.94 16.04 16.51
CA GLU A 654 -58.20 17.26 16.19
C GLU A 654 -57.53 17.88 17.42
N ALA A 655 -58.24 17.96 18.55
CA ALA A 655 -57.70 18.47 19.80
C ALA A 655 -56.52 17.62 20.29
N ALA A 656 -56.63 16.28 20.22
CA ALA A 656 -55.56 15.36 20.58
C ALA A 656 -54.35 15.48 19.64
N LEU A 657 -54.57 15.67 18.34
CA LEU A 657 -53.49 15.87 17.37
C LEU A 657 -52.75 17.18 17.63
N LYS A 658 -53.48 18.29 17.83
CA LYS A 658 -52.92 19.61 18.18
C LYS A 658 -52.10 19.53 19.47
N GLU A 659 -52.60 18.84 20.49
CA GLU A 659 -51.88 18.71 21.75
C GLU A 659 -50.66 17.80 21.64
N ARG A 660 -50.70 16.75 20.80
CA ARG A 660 -49.53 15.94 20.45
C ARG A 660 -48.46 16.77 19.74
N TYR A 661 -48.85 17.71 18.88
CA TYR A 661 -47.93 18.65 18.24
C TYR A 661 -47.33 19.63 19.25
N LYS A 662 -48.12 20.16 20.20
CA LYS A 662 -47.59 20.99 21.29
C LYS A 662 -46.62 20.22 22.19
N ILE A 663 -46.91 18.95 22.50
CA ILE A 663 -46.01 18.08 23.28
C ILE A 663 -44.73 17.81 22.49
N LYS A 664 -44.83 17.48 21.19
CA LYS A 664 -43.65 17.34 20.33
C LYS A 664 -42.82 18.63 20.26
N ALA A 665 -43.46 19.79 20.20
CA ALA A 665 -42.80 21.09 20.24
C ALA A 665 -42.14 21.38 21.60
N ALA A 666 -42.80 21.03 22.71
CA ALA A 666 -42.25 21.19 24.06
C ALA A 666 -41.08 20.24 24.35
N VAL A 667 -41.13 19.00 23.84
CA VAL A 667 -40.04 18.02 23.87
C VAL A 667 -38.87 18.49 22.99
N ARG A 668 -39.18 19.09 21.82
CA ARG A 668 -38.19 19.69 20.92
C ARG A 668 -37.47 20.89 21.53
N ASN A 669 -38.08 21.58 22.49
CA ASN A 669 -37.50 22.74 23.19
C ASN A 669 -36.97 22.41 24.60
N GLY A 670 -36.67 21.13 24.89
CA GLY A 670 -35.94 20.73 26.10
C GLY A 670 -36.68 20.82 27.45
N LYS A 671 -37.97 21.19 27.48
CA LYS A 671 -38.73 21.34 28.74
C LYS A 671 -39.33 20.00 29.21
N ARG A 672 -38.53 19.13 29.86
CA ARG A 672 -39.00 17.82 30.38
C ARG A 672 -40.11 17.93 31.45
N THR A 673 -40.12 18.98 32.27
CA THR A 673 -41.20 19.26 33.24
C THR A 673 -42.56 19.51 32.57
N ALA A 674 -42.57 20.04 31.34
CA ALA A 674 -43.79 20.23 30.56
C ALA A 674 -44.39 18.90 30.08
N TYR A 675 -43.57 17.89 29.76
CA TYR A 675 -44.02 16.56 29.32
C TYR A 675 -44.77 15.82 30.44
N GLY A 676 -44.24 15.83 31.67
CA GLY A 676 -44.90 15.27 32.85
C GLY A 676 -46.25 15.94 33.14
N SER A 677 -46.29 17.28 33.08
CA SER A 677 -47.53 18.04 33.28
C SER A 677 -48.57 17.83 32.18
N ALA A 678 -48.14 17.67 30.92
CA ALA A 678 -49.01 17.47 29.76
C ALA A 678 -49.57 16.04 29.73
N ARG A 679 -48.73 15.05 30.05
CA ARG A 679 -49.16 13.64 30.23
C ARG A 679 -50.16 13.51 31.38
N ASN A 680 -49.95 14.21 32.50
CA ASN A 680 -50.90 14.24 33.61
C ASN A 680 -52.20 14.98 33.27
N ARG A 681 -52.15 16.07 32.49
CA ARG A 681 -53.34 16.75 31.95
C ARG A 681 -54.13 15.87 30.97
N LEU A 682 -53.45 15.14 30.08
CA LEU A 682 -54.08 14.17 29.18
C LEU A 682 -54.75 13.02 29.94
N ARG A 683 -54.12 12.52 31.00
CA ARG A 683 -54.71 11.52 31.92
C ARG A 683 -55.91 12.02 32.71
N ARG A 684 -55.97 13.31 33.04
CA ARG A 684 -57.10 13.93 33.75
C ARG A 684 -58.27 14.29 32.84
N ARG A 685 -58.00 14.58 31.55
CA ARG A 685 -58.99 15.05 30.59
C ARG A 685 -59.71 13.92 29.82
N TRP A 686 -59.21 12.68 29.92
CA TRP A 686 -59.74 11.53 29.18
C TRP A 686 -59.99 10.31 30.10
N PRO A 687 -61.12 9.58 29.93
CA PRO A 687 -61.44 8.41 30.75
C PRO A 687 -60.33 7.34 30.72
N LYS A 688 -60.14 6.64 31.84
CA LYS A 688 -59.18 5.53 31.95
C LYS A 688 -59.48 4.49 30.85
N GLY A 689 -58.50 4.22 29.99
CA GLY A 689 -58.60 3.25 28.89
C GLY A 689 -58.39 3.86 27.49
N LYS A 690 -58.60 5.17 27.31
CA LYS A 690 -58.38 5.86 26.01
C LYS A 690 -57.10 6.71 25.95
N THR A 691 -56.20 6.53 26.92
CA THR A 691 -55.02 7.38 27.13
C THR A 691 -53.74 6.86 26.45
N LYS A 692 -53.77 5.66 25.86
CA LYS A 692 -52.61 5.03 25.21
C LYS A 692 -52.34 5.59 23.83
#